data_AF-A0A2N2P520-F1
#
_entry.id   AF-A0A2N2P520-F1
#
_cell.length_a   1.000
_cell.length_b   1.000
_cell.length_c   1.000
_cell.angle_alpha   90.00
_cell.angle_beta   90.00
_cell.angle_gamma   90.00
#
_symmetry.space_group_name_H-M   'P 1'
#
loop_
_entity.id
_entity.type
_entity.pdbx_description
1 polymer ?
#
loop_
_entity_poly.entity_id
_entity_poly.type
_entity_poly.pdbx_seq_one_letter_code
_entity_poly.pdbx_strand_id
1 'polypeptide(L)'
;MKALQKMALLLYLGIFLVNLALPVNTVLAGINQQTSNTEQKAQELLNQMTPEERIGQLFLVSFQGNEITSDSSIYDLITNHHIGGVILNSRNNNFTDQNILNQIYNLTGSLQKFEWDDAQNENSEFRAQGIEQDNYVPLFVAVSQEGDSYPYNQILSGVTQLPNQMAIGATFDTQYAEEVGKVLGSELHNLGFNMLIGPSLDVLDLPYVEGGDDLGTRTFGGDPYWVGELGKAYIRGVHSGSENAMAVIAKHFPGRGSSDRLPDEEVATVRKSLEQLKQIELAPFFAVTGNAIDTSSMTDGLLVSHIRYQGFQGNIRATTRPVSFDQAAQEQLMNIPELASWRAKGGVVVSDNLGSNAVRKFFDPTGDAFDVRQIARNAFLSGNDLLILDLFVDPSDFDPYSATLRILESFAQKYREDTAFATRVDSSVLRLLKLKYHLYPEFDLSLVTTEEDLLLNIGSNQQINSDISSHSAVLMSPDMQELSVIMPSPPQINERVVFITETVSASQCADCPSIPILSADAIAKAVLRLYGPGSGEQILGDRMSYFSFTDLSRYLADPGSFATLDSELRNANWIVFSFIKPNQEIPESLALKKFLSNRIDLQTNKKIVAFGLNAPYYLDATDISKLTAYYVVFGKTSTFVDTIARILFQEVTTEGSLPVNVPGIAYDLINAMSPDPLQIIPVFVELPQLSQTSEPVATPPPNEIQNLELGETITLRSGVIYDHNQNPVPDGTVVRFLVSYEKDLSNVQQIETTTFQGVARVAYRVQNTGLLRIKASSDPALNSQVLEFNIPSPEGAEATIVVLSTPEATPTLTPTHTITSMPPTPTEIVVPESIDTKPGFVDWFAMSVIVFASSAGVFFFSRNRFSLRWAIRWTLLAVMGGLILYLITTVQIGLNADWTKNLRTFDIMGISFSGVIAGWLIGWFWYYERKLNIYR
;
A
#
# COMPACT_ATOMS: atom_id res chain seq x y z
N MET A 1 44.18 -38.00 3.96
CA MET A 1 42.71 -38.20 3.96
C MET A 1 42.09 -38.39 5.35
N LYS A 2 42.39 -39.44 6.13
CA LYS A 2 41.75 -39.66 7.45
C LYS A 2 42.06 -38.59 8.53
N ALA A 3 43.17 -37.85 8.40
CA ALA A 3 43.49 -36.72 9.27
C ALA A 3 42.70 -35.44 8.87
N LEU A 4 42.56 -35.17 7.57
CA LEU A 4 41.76 -34.05 7.05
C LEU A 4 40.26 -34.20 7.36
N GLN A 5 39.69 -35.40 7.25
CA GLN A 5 38.29 -35.64 7.63
C GLN A 5 38.05 -35.44 9.13
N LYS A 6 39.03 -35.76 9.99
CA LYS A 6 38.92 -35.52 11.44
C LYS A 6 39.07 -34.05 11.79
N MET A 7 39.92 -33.32 11.06
CA MET A 7 40.11 -31.89 11.24
C MET A 7 38.87 -31.12 10.77
N ALA A 8 38.30 -31.50 9.62
CA ALA A 8 37.04 -30.94 9.12
C ALA A 8 35.88 -31.23 10.09
N LEU A 9 35.76 -32.45 10.62
CA LEU A 9 34.72 -32.78 11.60
C LEU A 9 34.89 -31.98 12.91
N LEU A 10 36.12 -31.78 13.38
CA LEU A 10 36.39 -30.94 14.56
C LEU A 10 36.13 -29.46 14.30
N LEU A 11 36.39 -28.98 13.08
CA LEU A 11 36.11 -27.61 12.66
C LEU A 11 34.60 -27.39 12.53
N TYR A 12 33.86 -28.31 11.91
CA TYR A 12 32.39 -28.29 11.83
C TYR A 12 31.75 -28.39 13.21
N LEU A 13 32.28 -29.24 14.10
CA LEU A 13 31.80 -29.33 15.48
C LEU A 13 32.12 -28.05 16.28
N GLY A 14 33.27 -27.42 16.04
CA GLY A 14 33.64 -26.13 16.63
C GLY A 14 32.75 -24.99 16.14
N ILE A 15 32.51 -24.90 14.84
CA ILE A 15 31.60 -23.91 14.22
C ILE A 15 30.16 -24.15 14.68
N PHE A 16 29.73 -25.40 14.81
CA PHE A 16 28.40 -25.75 15.33
C PHE A 16 28.26 -25.38 16.81
N LEU A 17 29.27 -25.64 17.65
CA LEU A 17 29.27 -25.26 19.07
C LEU A 17 29.35 -23.74 19.28
N VAL A 18 30.05 -23.00 18.41
CA VAL A 18 30.09 -21.53 18.43
C VAL A 18 28.74 -20.94 18.00
N ASN A 19 28.07 -21.52 17.00
CA ASN A 19 26.72 -21.09 16.59
C ASN A 19 25.64 -21.44 17.62
N LEU A 20 25.81 -22.50 18.40
CA LEU A 20 24.92 -22.85 19.53
C LEU A 20 25.18 -22.02 20.81
N ALA A 21 26.31 -21.32 20.88
CA ALA A 21 26.70 -20.50 22.04
C ALA A 21 26.35 -19.01 21.87
N LEU A 22 25.81 -18.59 20.72
CA LEU A 22 25.30 -17.24 20.52
C LEU A 22 23.85 -17.16 20.99
N PRO A 23 23.47 -16.15 21.79
CA PRO A 23 22.10 -16.01 22.26
C PRO A 23 21.15 -15.77 21.08
N VAL A 24 19.97 -16.41 21.11
CA VAL A 24 18.83 -16.22 20.18
C VAL A 24 18.38 -14.75 20.10
N ASN A 25 18.81 -13.91 21.05
CA ASN A 25 18.68 -12.46 20.95
C ASN A 25 19.32 -11.89 19.68
N THR A 26 20.26 -12.52 18.99
CA THR A 26 20.83 -11.91 17.77
C THR A 26 19.86 -11.83 16.59
N VAL A 27 18.83 -12.67 16.54
CA VAL A 27 17.85 -12.66 15.42
C VAL A 27 16.67 -11.72 15.72
N LEU A 28 16.18 -11.67 16.95
CA LEU A 28 15.12 -10.73 17.37
C LEU A 28 15.67 -9.35 17.79
N ALA A 29 16.91 -9.27 18.30
CA ALA A 29 17.60 -8.01 18.52
C ALA A 29 18.21 -7.45 17.23
N GLY A 30 18.29 -8.19 16.12
CA GLY A 30 18.61 -7.58 14.82
C GLY A 30 17.58 -6.49 14.45
N ILE A 31 16.29 -6.77 14.66
CA ILE A 31 15.19 -5.83 14.35
C ILE A 31 15.08 -4.70 15.40
N ASN A 32 15.28 -5.00 16.70
CA ASN A 32 15.20 -4.01 17.78
C ASN A 32 16.52 -3.21 18.01
N GLN A 33 17.70 -3.74 17.69
CA GLN A 33 18.95 -2.98 17.71
C GLN A 33 19.03 -2.04 16.51
N GLN A 34 18.50 -2.41 15.35
CA GLN A 34 18.57 -1.56 14.16
C GLN A 34 17.71 -0.30 14.32
N THR A 35 16.48 -0.41 14.87
CA THR A 35 15.65 0.76 15.23
C THR A 35 16.26 1.60 16.36
N SER A 36 16.80 0.97 17.40
CA SER A 36 17.52 1.68 18.48
C SER A 36 18.79 2.39 17.99
N ASN A 37 19.49 1.82 16.99
CA ASN A 37 20.70 2.39 16.41
C ASN A 37 20.37 3.55 15.47
N THR A 38 19.36 3.43 14.61
CA THR A 38 18.90 4.53 13.73
C THR A 38 18.46 5.75 14.54
N GLU A 39 17.70 5.56 15.62
CA GLU A 39 17.29 6.65 16.49
C GLU A 39 18.47 7.34 17.18
N GLN A 40 19.44 6.56 17.66
CA GLN A 40 20.67 7.08 18.27
C GLN A 40 21.49 7.90 17.26
N LYS A 41 21.75 7.35 16.07
CA LYS A 41 22.47 8.07 14.99
C LYS A 41 21.77 9.37 14.60
N ALA A 42 20.45 9.32 14.39
CA ALA A 42 19.66 10.51 14.06
C ALA A 42 19.74 11.57 15.16
N GLN A 43 19.70 11.16 16.43
CA GLN A 43 19.81 12.08 17.56
C GLN A 43 21.23 12.67 17.71
N GLU A 44 22.26 11.86 17.49
CA GLU A 44 23.66 12.29 17.51
C GLU A 44 23.95 13.31 16.42
N LEU A 45 23.48 13.05 15.20
CA LEU A 45 23.59 13.98 14.08
C LEU A 45 22.81 15.28 14.36
N LEU A 46 21.56 15.18 14.82
CA LEU A 46 20.77 16.37 15.18
C LEU A 46 21.49 17.26 16.20
N ASN A 47 22.17 16.67 17.18
CA ASN A 47 22.91 17.41 18.20
C ASN A 47 24.14 18.15 17.64
N GLN A 48 24.69 17.68 16.52
CA GLN A 48 25.82 18.30 15.81
C GLN A 48 25.39 19.42 14.86
N MET A 49 24.13 19.42 14.42
CA MET A 49 23.57 20.43 13.53
C MET A 49 23.34 21.77 14.22
N THR A 50 23.75 22.84 13.54
CA THR A 50 23.40 24.24 13.79
C THR A 50 21.90 24.50 13.60
N PRO A 51 21.36 25.61 14.16
CA PRO A 51 19.98 26.01 13.91
C PRO A 51 19.65 26.13 12.42
N GLU A 52 20.53 26.70 11.62
CA GLU A 52 20.37 26.84 10.17
C GLU A 52 20.21 25.49 9.47
N GLU A 53 21.13 24.55 9.72
CA GLU A 53 21.07 23.20 9.14
C GLU A 53 19.76 22.49 9.52
N ARG A 54 19.33 22.59 10.80
CA ARG A 54 18.06 22.01 11.26
C ARG A 54 16.87 22.61 10.52
N ILE A 55 16.87 23.92 10.31
CA ILE A 55 15.80 24.60 9.58
C ILE A 55 15.81 24.20 8.10
N GLY A 56 16.97 24.12 7.46
CA GLY A 56 17.10 23.69 6.07
C GLY A 56 16.42 22.34 5.81
N GLN A 57 16.59 21.37 6.71
CA GLN A 57 16.00 20.03 6.59
C GLN A 57 14.46 20.00 6.49
N LEU A 58 13.77 21.06 6.90
CA LEU A 58 12.30 21.12 6.89
C LEU A 58 11.69 21.41 5.51
N PHE A 59 12.50 21.67 4.48
CA PHE A 59 12.02 22.17 3.20
C PHE A 59 12.39 21.27 2.02
N LEU A 60 11.40 21.05 1.16
CA LEU A 60 11.53 20.44 -0.16
C LEU A 60 11.31 21.54 -1.21
N VAL A 61 12.35 21.91 -1.94
CA VAL A 61 12.34 23.10 -2.81
C VAL A 61 12.32 22.72 -4.29
N SER A 62 11.53 23.42 -5.10
CA SER A 62 11.63 23.32 -6.57
C SER A 62 12.60 24.37 -7.14
N PHE A 63 13.26 24.07 -8.25
CA PHE A 63 14.09 25.04 -8.97
C PHE A 63 13.91 24.90 -10.49
N GLN A 64 14.26 25.93 -11.23
CA GLN A 64 14.15 25.96 -12.69
C GLN A 64 15.45 25.52 -13.37
N GLY A 65 15.34 24.73 -14.43
CA GLY A 65 16.46 24.27 -15.25
C GLY A 65 16.94 22.86 -14.91
N ASN A 66 17.88 22.37 -15.71
CA ASN A 66 18.39 20.99 -15.68
C ASN A 66 19.93 20.91 -15.57
N GLU A 67 20.63 22.04 -15.60
CA GLU A 67 22.06 22.16 -15.39
C GLU A 67 22.30 23.00 -14.13
N ILE A 68 23.14 22.48 -13.22
CA ILE A 68 23.44 23.14 -11.96
C ILE A 68 24.93 23.47 -11.94
N THR A 69 25.22 24.75 -11.75
CA THR A 69 26.58 25.30 -11.58
C THR A 69 26.72 25.91 -10.18
N SER A 70 27.94 26.27 -9.77
CA SER A 70 28.20 26.96 -8.50
C SER A 70 27.47 28.30 -8.36
N ASP A 71 27.07 28.92 -9.48
CA ASP A 71 26.37 30.21 -9.51
C ASP A 71 24.84 30.03 -9.49
N SER A 72 24.35 28.78 -9.49
CA SER A 72 22.92 28.47 -9.52
C SER A 72 22.30 28.68 -8.14
N SER A 73 21.10 29.27 -8.09
CA SER A 73 20.37 29.48 -6.83
C SER A 73 20.14 28.20 -6.03
N ILE A 74 19.93 27.06 -6.71
CA ILE A 74 19.76 25.78 -6.04
C ILE A 74 21.05 25.26 -5.40
N TYR A 75 22.22 25.55 -6.00
CA TYR A 75 23.51 25.17 -5.43
C TYR A 75 23.71 25.87 -4.08
N ASP A 76 23.43 27.17 -4.02
CA ASP A 76 23.48 27.96 -2.78
C ASP A 76 22.51 27.44 -1.70
N LEU A 77 21.27 27.10 -2.08
CA LEU A 77 20.30 26.52 -1.13
C LEU A 77 20.75 25.16 -0.57
N ILE A 78 21.48 24.37 -1.36
CA ILE A 78 22.02 23.08 -0.92
C ILE A 78 23.21 23.34 0.02
N THR A 79 24.27 23.99 -0.47
CA THR A 79 25.54 24.06 0.27
C THR A 79 25.53 25.06 1.42
N ASN A 80 24.85 26.20 1.31
CA ASN A 80 24.88 27.25 2.35
C ASN A 80 23.66 27.25 3.28
N HIS A 81 22.59 26.57 2.87
CA HIS A 81 21.33 26.55 3.59
C HIS A 81 20.84 25.14 3.94
N HIS A 82 21.57 24.09 3.50
CA HIS A 82 21.37 22.68 3.85
C HIS A 82 19.90 22.23 3.76
N ILE A 83 19.24 22.59 2.65
CA ILE A 83 17.83 22.22 2.44
C ILE A 83 17.63 20.70 2.54
N GLY A 84 16.47 20.27 3.02
CA GLY A 84 16.16 18.85 3.22
C GLY A 84 16.07 18.04 1.94
N GLY A 85 15.73 18.70 0.82
CA GLY A 85 15.69 18.09 -0.49
C GLY A 85 15.06 18.98 -1.58
N VAL A 86 14.87 18.37 -2.75
CA VAL A 86 14.29 19.00 -3.94
C VAL A 86 13.13 18.21 -4.52
N ILE A 87 12.19 18.91 -5.17
CA ILE A 87 11.14 18.29 -5.98
C ILE A 87 11.35 18.65 -7.45
N LEU A 88 11.46 17.63 -8.30
CA LEU A 88 11.71 17.81 -9.74
C LEU A 88 10.41 17.69 -10.55
N ASN A 89 10.18 18.67 -11.43
CA ASN A 89 8.96 18.78 -12.22
C ASN A 89 9.26 19.13 -13.69
N SER A 90 8.42 18.65 -14.61
CA SER A 90 8.52 18.97 -16.04
C SER A 90 8.28 20.45 -16.33
N ARG A 91 7.32 21.07 -15.61
CA ARG A 91 7.03 22.51 -15.72
C ARG A 91 8.20 23.42 -15.37
N ASN A 92 9.16 22.93 -14.59
CA ASN A 92 10.34 23.68 -14.18
C ASN A 92 11.53 23.42 -15.12
N ASN A 93 11.32 22.72 -16.24
CA ASN A 93 12.37 22.32 -17.19
C ASN A 93 13.48 21.48 -16.54
N ASN A 94 13.15 20.66 -15.53
CA ASN A 94 14.14 19.75 -14.93
C ASN A 94 14.45 18.52 -15.80
N PHE A 95 13.63 18.28 -16.83
CA PHE A 95 13.71 17.12 -17.74
C PHE A 95 13.82 17.58 -19.19
N THR A 96 14.69 16.96 -19.98
CA THR A 96 14.84 17.22 -21.42
C THR A 96 14.28 16.10 -22.30
N ASP A 97 14.12 16.36 -23.59
CA ASP A 97 13.70 15.34 -24.57
C ASP A 97 14.86 14.41 -25.01
N GLN A 98 16.07 14.96 -25.15
CA GLN A 98 17.25 14.22 -25.59
C GLN A 98 17.98 13.57 -24.42
N ASN A 99 18.35 12.29 -24.57
CA ASN A 99 19.10 11.50 -23.58
C ASN A 99 18.56 11.64 -22.14
N ILE A 100 17.22 11.69 -22.01
CA ILE A 100 16.52 12.02 -20.76
C ILE A 100 17.00 11.19 -19.56
N LEU A 101 17.23 9.88 -19.74
CA LEU A 101 17.68 9.01 -18.64
C LEU A 101 19.05 9.41 -18.08
N ASN A 102 20.03 9.64 -18.97
CA ASN A 102 21.36 10.10 -18.58
C ASN A 102 21.32 11.52 -17.99
N GLN A 103 20.47 12.39 -18.54
CA GLN A 103 20.32 13.75 -18.03
C GLN A 103 19.75 13.76 -16.61
N ILE A 104 18.73 12.95 -16.34
CA ILE A 104 18.14 12.82 -15.00
C ILE A 104 19.17 12.23 -14.03
N TYR A 105 19.82 11.12 -14.39
CA TYR A 105 20.86 10.48 -13.57
C TYR A 105 22.00 11.45 -13.21
N ASN A 106 22.46 12.24 -14.17
CA ASN A 106 23.49 13.26 -13.92
C ASN A 106 22.97 14.40 -13.03
N LEU A 107 21.72 14.83 -13.20
CA LEU A 107 21.11 15.88 -12.39
C LEU A 107 20.97 15.44 -10.93
N THR A 108 20.37 14.28 -10.68
CA THR A 108 20.17 13.72 -9.33
C THR A 108 21.50 13.40 -8.66
N GLY A 109 22.44 12.81 -9.39
CA GLY A 109 23.80 12.57 -8.89
C GLY A 109 24.55 13.86 -8.55
N SER A 110 24.43 14.90 -9.38
CA SER A 110 25.09 16.20 -9.10
C SER A 110 24.52 16.86 -7.85
N LEU A 111 23.21 16.84 -7.66
CA LEU A 111 22.55 17.36 -6.45
C LEU A 111 23.11 16.73 -5.18
N GLN A 112 23.21 15.39 -5.13
CA GLN A 112 23.76 14.68 -3.98
C GLN A 112 25.26 14.95 -3.79
N LYS A 113 25.99 15.07 -4.89
CA LYS A 113 27.42 15.32 -4.86
C LYS A 113 27.77 16.72 -4.34
N PHE A 114 26.98 17.74 -4.63
CA PHE A 114 27.23 19.09 -4.11
C PHE A 114 27.15 19.13 -2.58
N GLU A 115 26.13 18.50 -2.01
CA GLU A 115 25.99 18.37 -0.56
C GLU A 115 27.15 17.55 0.06
N TRP A 116 27.58 16.48 -0.62
CA TRP A 116 28.71 15.68 -0.17
C TRP A 116 30.04 16.45 -0.19
N ASP A 117 30.37 17.07 -1.32
CA ASP A 117 31.63 17.78 -1.51
C ASP A 117 31.76 18.95 -0.52
N ASP A 118 30.65 19.64 -0.23
CA ASP A 118 30.59 20.69 0.79
C ASP A 118 30.85 20.16 2.20
N ALA A 119 30.13 19.12 2.63
CA ALA A 119 30.32 18.50 3.94
C ALA A 119 31.76 17.97 4.14
N GLN A 120 32.40 17.41 3.10
CA GLN A 120 33.78 16.96 3.19
C GLN A 120 34.80 18.12 3.32
N ASN A 121 34.50 19.29 2.75
CA ASN A 121 35.33 20.49 2.88
C ASN A 121 35.24 21.04 4.30
N GLU A 122 34.04 21.18 4.86
CA GLU A 122 33.84 21.61 6.26
C GLU A 122 34.55 20.67 7.23
N ASN A 123 34.39 19.36 7.06
CA ASN A 123 35.06 18.35 7.87
C ASN A 123 36.58 18.50 7.86
N SER A 124 37.17 18.95 6.75
CA SER A 124 38.62 19.18 6.64
C SER A 124 39.08 20.37 7.48
N GLU A 125 38.28 21.43 7.58
CA GLU A 125 38.54 22.58 8.45
C GLU A 125 38.40 22.22 9.94
N PHE A 126 37.36 21.45 10.30
CA PHE A 126 37.14 20.97 11.67
C PHE A 126 38.19 19.94 12.11
N ARG A 127 38.61 19.04 11.22
CA ARG A 127 39.72 18.08 11.49
C ARG A 127 41.04 18.80 11.73
N ALA A 128 41.30 19.92 11.04
CA ALA A 128 42.46 20.76 11.31
C ALA A 128 42.41 21.40 12.73
N GLN A 129 41.22 21.49 13.32
CA GLN A 129 40.97 21.94 14.70
C GLN A 129 40.82 20.78 15.70
N GLY A 130 40.98 19.52 15.26
CA GLY A 130 40.89 18.32 16.10
C GLY A 130 39.45 17.86 16.41
N ILE A 131 38.47 18.32 15.65
CA ILE A 131 37.05 17.94 15.77
C ILE A 131 36.74 16.97 14.62
N GLU A 132 36.37 15.72 14.94
CA GLU A 132 35.77 14.81 13.97
C GLU A 132 34.27 15.09 13.92
N GLN A 133 33.85 15.83 12.90
CA GLN A 133 32.46 16.05 12.55
C GLN A 133 32.25 15.45 11.15
N ASP A 134 31.13 14.79 10.92
CA ASP A 134 30.71 14.33 9.59
C ASP A 134 29.23 14.69 9.43
N ASN A 135 28.99 15.87 8.86
CA ASN A 135 27.68 16.51 8.81
C ASN A 135 26.89 16.20 7.52
N TYR A 136 27.39 15.34 6.64
CA TYR A 136 26.71 15.04 5.38
C TYR A 136 25.31 14.45 5.62
N VAL A 137 24.28 15.09 5.07
CA VAL A 137 22.90 14.58 5.09
C VAL A 137 22.36 14.46 3.66
N PRO A 138 22.10 13.23 3.16
CA PRO A 138 21.60 13.05 1.79
C PRO A 138 20.31 13.84 1.53
N LEU A 139 20.18 14.43 0.35
CA LEU A 139 18.97 15.15 -0.04
C LEU A 139 17.82 14.18 -0.31
N PHE A 140 16.59 14.57 0.02
CA PHE A 140 15.43 13.97 -0.63
C PHE A 140 15.33 14.49 -2.07
N VAL A 141 15.21 13.60 -3.04
CA VAL A 141 14.99 13.92 -4.45
C VAL A 141 13.65 13.33 -4.83
N ALA A 142 12.64 14.21 -4.86
CA ALA A 142 11.25 13.83 -4.96
C ALA A 142 10.67 13.99 -6.37
N VAL A 143 9.73 13.13 -6.72
CA VAL A 143 8.95 13.21 -7.97
C VAL A 143 7.53 12.65 -7.76
N SER A 144 6.59 13.14 -8.57
CA SER A 144 5.22 12.60 -8.66
C SER A 144 5.00 11.92 -10.01
N GLN A 145 4.97 10.59 -10.04
CA GLN A 145 4.82 9.79 -11.27
C GLN A 145 3.62 8.84 -11.11
N GLU A 146 2.42 9.28 -11.49
CA GLU A 146 1.15 8.60 -11.14
C GLU A 146 0.68 7.55 -12.18
N GLY A 147 1.25 7.54 -13.39
CA GLY A 147 0.87 6.65 -14.49
C GLY A 147 0.06 7.33 -15.60
N ASP A 148 -0.12 6.61 -16.71
CA ASP A 148 -0.87 7.02 -17.91
C ASP A 148 -0.35 8.30 -18.63
N SER A 149 0.96 8.56 -18.52
CA SER A 149 1.65 9.67 -19.20
C SER A 149 1.09 11.05 -18.81
N TYR A 150 1.10 12.02 -19.73
CA TYR A 150 0.56 13.36 -19.51
C TYR A 150 -0.94 13.31 -19.14
N PRO A 151 -1.43 14.09 -18.16
CA PRO A 151 -0.73 15.18 -17.45
C PRO A 151 -0.09 14.82 -16.11
N TYR A 152 -0.20 13.56 -15.65
CA TYR A 152 0.14 13.20 -14.26
C TYR A 152 1.52 12.55 -14.09
N ASN A 153 2.22 12.27 -15.18
CA ASN A 153 3.65 11.94 -15.18
C ASN A 153 4.52 13.18 -15.39
N GLN A 154 5.62 13.27 -14.65
CA GLN A 154 6.66 14.28 -14.90
C GLN A 154 7.63 13.82 -15.99
N ILE A 155 7.94 12.53 -16.05
CA ILE A 155 8.82 11.93 -17.06
C ILE A 155 7.93 11.27 -18.11
N LEU A 156 7.93 11.80 -19.34
CA LEU A 156 6.99 11.41 -20.40
C LEU A 156 7.59 10.37 -21.37
N SER A 157 8.91 10.27 -21.44
CA SER A 157 9.65 9.38 -22.36
C SER A 157 10.83 8.69 -21.65
N GLY A 158 11.35 7.63 -22.28
CA GLY A 158 12.50 6.86 -21.77
C GLY A 158 12.15 5.83 -20.68
N VAL A 159 11.17 6.13 -19.82
CA VAL A 159 10.68 5.23 -18.75
C VAL A 159 9.52 4.35 -19.23
N THR A 160 9.20 3.31 -18.45
CA THR A 160 8.03 2.47 -18.72
C THR A 160 6.74 3.27 -18.53
N GLN A 161 5.84 3.24 -19.52
CA GLN A 161 4.55 3.93 -19.43
C GLN A 161 3.54 3.11 -18.63
N LEU A 162 3.62 3.20 -17.30
CA LEU A 162 2.77 2.45 -16.37
C LEU A 162 1.28 2.87 -16.45
N PRO A 163 0.33 1.97 -16.13
CA PRO A 163 -1.09 2.28 -16.10
C PRO A 163 -1.42 3.28 -14.97
N ASN A 164 -2.56 3.96 -15.09
CA ASN A 164 -3.09 4.75 -13.98
C ASN A 164 -3.73 3.84 -12.91
N GLN A 165 -3.98 4.42 -11.73
CA GLN A 165 -4.49 3.69 -10.57
C GLN A 165 -5.88 3.08 -10.80
N MET A 166 -6.76 3.75 -11.56
CA MET A 166 -8.10 3.20 -11.82
C MET A 166 -8.07 1.98 -12.73
N ALA A 167 -7.15 1.96 -13.72
CA ALA A 167 -6.93 0.78 -14.54
C ALA A 167 -6.43 -0.40 -13.69
N ILE A 168 -5.52 -0.15 -12.73
CA ILE A 168 -5.09 -1.17 -11.76
C ILE A 168 -6.29 -1.63 -10.92
N GLY A 169 -7.09 -0.69 -10.42
CA GLY A 169 -8.27 -0.99 -9.62
C GLY A 169 -9.35 -1.80 -10.33
N ALA A 170 -9.52 -1.60 -11.64
CA ALA A 170 -10.46 -2.37 -12.45
C ALA A 170 -10.10 -3.87 -12.58
N THR A 171 -8.86 -4.24 -12.21
CA THR A 171 -8.45 -5.65 -12.13
C THR A 171 -8.84 -6.33 -10.82
N PHE A 172 -9.09 -5.56 -9.75
CA PHE A 172 -9.28 -6.07 -8.38
C PHE A 172 -8.17 -7.02 -7.89
N ASP A 173 -6.98 -6.96 -8.48
CA ASP A 173 -5.84 -7.83 -8.13
C ASP A 173 -4.68 -7.03 -7.53
N THR A 174 -4.40 -7.30 -6.26
CA THR A 174 -3.27 -6.72 -5.53
C THR A 174 -1.91 -7.06 -6.14
N GLN A 175 -1.77 -8.17 -6.85
CA GLN A 175 -0.51 -8.56 -7.48
C GLN A 175 -0.14 -7.57 -8.58
N TYR A 176 -1.09 -7.12 -9.41
CA TYR A 176 -0.82 -6.10 -10.42
C TYR A 176 -0.41 -4.76 -9.81
N ALA A 177 -1.03 -4.36 -8.69
CA ALA A 177 -0.62 -3.16 -7.96
C ALA A 177 0.82 -3.26 -7.44
N GLU A 178 1.20 -4.41 -6.88
CA GLU A 178 2.57 -4.67 -6.39
C GLU A 178 3.59 -4.69 -7.54
N GLU A 179 3.28 -5.32 -8.66
CA GLU A 179 4.17 -5.38 -9.83
C GLU A 179 4.38 -4.01 -10.47
N VAL A 180 3.32 -3.20 -10.61
CA VAL A 180 3.44 -1.80 -11.08
C VAL A 180 4.29 -0.98 -10.12
N GLY A 181 4.04 -1.09 -8.82
CA GLY A 181 4.85 -0.42 -7.79
C GLY A 181 6.32 -0.82 -7.88
N LYS A 182 6.61 -2.10 -8.11
CA LYS A 182 7.98 -2.63 -8.24
C LYS A 182 8.72 -2.06 -9.44
N VAL A 183 8.07 -1.98 -10.60
CA VAL A 183 8.66 -1.35 -11.79
C VAL A 183 8.92 0.13 -11.53
N LEU A 184 7.95 0.85 -10.96
CA LEU A 184 8.11 2.28 -10.66
C LEU A 184 9.26 2.52 -9.68
N GLY A 185 9.28 1.78 -8.57
CA GLY A 185 10.31 1.89 -7.53
C GLY A 185 11.71 1.63 -8.07
N SER A 186 11.87 0.59 -8.90
CA SER A 186 13.14 0.26 -9.51
C SER A 186 13.61 1.33 -10.51
N GLU A 187 12.74 1.79 -11.40
CA GLU A 187 13.13 2.79 -12.41
C GLU A 187 13.44 4.15 -11.78
N LEU A 188 12.63 4.61 -10.82
CA LEU A 188 12.88 5.88 -10.13
C LEU A 188 14.14 5.83 -9.27
N HIS A 189 14.36 4.74 -8.52
CA HIS A 189 15.57 4.58 -7.72
C HIS A 189 16.83 4.60 -8.61
N ASN A 190 16.84 3.87 -9.72
CA ASN A 190 17.95 3.83 -10.66
C ASN A 190 18.26 5.21 -11.29
N LEU A 191 17.26 6.09 -11.39
CA LEU A 191 17.42 7.48 -11.82
C LEU A 191 17.90 8.43 -10.70
N GLY A 192 18.09 7.94 -9.48
CA GLY A 192 18.54 8.71 -8.33
C GLY A 192 17.43 9.42 -7.54
N PHE A 193 16.15 9.09 -7.79
CA PHE A 193 15.05 9.52 -6.92
C PHE A 193 14.98 8.65 -5.68
N ASN A 194 14.71 9.26 -4.54
CA ASN A 194 14.57 8.55 -3.25
C ASN A 194 13.33 8.98 -2.47
N MET A 195 12.41 9.72 -3.11
CA MET A 195 11.10 10.05 -2.55
C MET A 195 10.03 10.06 -3.65
N LEU A 196 8.97 9.27 -3.47
CA LEU A 196 7.79 9.24 -4.34
C LEU A 196 6.63 9.99 -3.67
N ILE A 197 6.08 10.99 -4.36
CA ILE A 197 4.86 11.69 -3.95
C ILE A 197 3.63 10.94 -4.51
N GLY A 198 3.26 9.85 -3.85
CA GLY A 198 2.17 8.93 -4.19
C GLY A 198 2.29 7.61 -3.39
N PRO A 199 1.39 6.64 -3.61
CA PRO A 199 0.23 6.68 -4.49
C PRO A 199 -0.92 7.54 -3.94
N SER A 200 -1.98 7.72 -4.74
CA SER A 200 -3.22 8.31 -4.26
C SER A 200 -4.06 7.24 -3.54
N LEU A 201 -4.54 7.54 -2.34
CA LEU A 201 -5.45 6.72 -1.56
C LEU A 201 -6.81 7.39 -1.40
N ASP A 202 -7.09 8.37 -2.27
CA ASP A 202 -8.39 9.04 -2.29
C ASP A 202 -9.47 8.08 -2.81
N VAL A 203 -10.60 7.98 -2.10
CA VAL A 203 -11.72 7.11 -2.47
C VAL A 203 -12.76 7.88 -3.28
N LEU A 204 -13.03 7.48 -4.53
CA LEU A 204 -14.08 8.07 -5.35
C LEU A 204 -15.45 7.43 -5.04
N ASP A 205 -15.99 7.78 -3.87
CA ASP A 205 -17.29 7.31 -3.38
C ASP A 205 -18.44 7.67 -4.35
N LEU A 206 -18.50 8.94 -4.76
CA LEU A 206 -19.49 9.44 -5.71
C LEU A 206 -18.83 10.15 -6.90
N PRO A 207 -19.01 9.66 -8.14
CA PRO A 207 -18.50 10.33 -9.33
C PRO A 207 -19.29 11.61 -9.59
N TYR A 208 -18.60 12.71 -9.91
CA TYR A 208 -19.23 14.00 -10.16
C TYR A 208 -19.30 14.27 -11.67
N VAL A 209 -20.44 13.98 -12.28
CA VAL A 209 -20.60 13.98 -13.76
C VAL A 209 -20.89 15.38 -14.33
N GLU A 210 -21.43 16.32 -13.53
CA GLU A 210 -21.97 17.60 -14.01
C GLU A 210 -21.10 18.84 -13.72
N GLY A 211 -19.96 18.72 -13.02
CA GLY A 211 -19.10 19.88 -12.76
C GLY A 211 -17.61 19.56 -12.60
N GLY A 212 -16.78 20.40 -13.20
CA GLY A 212 -15.33 20.44 -12.96
C GLY A 212 -14.56 19.14 -13.19
N ASP A 213 -13.28 19.18 -12.82
CA ASP A 213 -12.41 18.01 -12.73
C ASP A 213 -12.62 17.29 -11.39
N ASP A 214 -12.80 15.97 -11.45
CA ASP A 214 -12.91 15.10 -10.29
C ASP A 214 -11.58 14.37 -10.08
N LEU A 215 -11.55 13.27 -9.34
CA LEU A 215 -10.33 12.47 -9.22
C LEU A 215 -9.91 11.80 -10.55
N GLY A 216 -10.83 11.68 -11.51
CA GLY A 216 -10.63 10.93 -12.74
C GLY A 216 -10.07 9.54 -12.46
N THR A 217 -9.01 9.18 -13.16
CA THR A 217 -8.33 7.88 -13.01
C THR A 217 -7.22 7.86 -11.94
N ARG A 218 -7.09 8.92 -11.13
CA ARG A 218 -6.04 9.08 -10.09
C ARG A 218 -6.44 8.46 -8.74
N THR A 219 -7.27 7.44 -8.79
CA THR A 219 -7.74 6.66 -7.64
C THR A 219 -7.80 5.21 -8.05
N PHE A 220 -7.57 4.30 -7.11
CA PHE A 220 -7.82 2.88 -7.34
C PHE A 220 -9.32 2.55 -7.45
N GLY A 221 -10.23 3.36 -6.91
CA GLY A 221 -11.65 3.07 -6.98
C GLY A 221 -12.52 3.83 -5.97
N GLY A 222 -13.76 3.38 -5.84
CA GLY A 222 -14.78 3.94 -4.96
C GLY A 222 -15.01 3.17 -3.67
N ASP A 223 -14.35 2.03 -3.48
CA ASP A 223 -14.47 1.21 -2.27
C ASP A 223 -13.27 1.41 -1.32
N PRO A 224 -13.50 1.83 -0.06
CA PRO A 224 -12.41 2.10 0.88
C PRO A 224 -11.53 0.89 1.21
N TYR A 225 -12.10 -0.32 1.22
CA TYR A 225 -11.33 -1.54 1.49
C TYR A 225 -10.39 -1.84 0.34
N TRP A 226 -10.89 -1.90 -0.90
CA TRP A 226 -10.07 -2.18 -2.07
C TRP A 226 -9.02 -1.11 -2.36
N VAL A 227 -9.35 0.18 -2.16
CA VAL A 227 -8.35 1.26 -2.26
C VAL A 227 -7.22 1.06 -1.24
N GLY A 228 -7.55 0.60 -0.02
CA GLY A 228 -6.57 0.24 1.00
C GLY A 228 -5.70 -0.98 0.63
N GLU A 229 -6.30 -2.07 0.14
CA GLU A 229 -5.58 -3.29 -0.25
C GLU A 229 -4.64 -3.04 -1.44
N LEU A 230 -5.13 -2.38 -2.50
CA LEU A 230 -4.34 -2.02 -3.67
C LEU A 230 -3.24 -1.00 -3.31
N GLY A 231 -3.56 -0.04 -2.44
CA GLY A 231 -2.59 0.92 -1.90
C GLY A 231 -1.44 0.24 -1.15
N LYS A 232 -1.75 -0.69 -0.23
CA LYS A 232 -0.74 -1.49 0.49
C LYS A 232 0.16 -2.27 -0.46
N ALA A 233 -0.44 -2.94 -1.45
CA ALA A 233 0.30 -3.73 -2.42
C ALA A 233 1.21 -2.86 -3.29
N TYR A 234 0.70 -1.71 -3.76
CA TYR A 234 1.49 -0.73 -4.50
C TYR A 234 2.69 -0.22 -3.70
N ILE A 235 2.49 0.19 -2.44
CA ILE A 235 3.56 0.67 -1.55
C ILE A 235 4.61 -0.43 -1.33
N ARG A 236 4.17 -1.67 -1.09
CA ARG A 236 5.07 -2.83 -0.98
C ARG A 236 5.88 -3.03 -2.25
N GLY A 237 5.24 -2.95 -3.40
CA GLY A 237 5.88 -3.01 -4.70
C GLY A 237 6.97 -1.96 -4.83
N VAL A 238 6.64 -0.71 -4.53
CA VAL A 238 7.57 0.43 -4.58
C VAL A 238 8.79 0.20 -3.70
N HIS A 239 8.60 -0.14 -2.42
CA HIS A 239 9.69 -0.45 -1.50
C HIS A 239 10.53 -1.64 -1.97
N SER A 240 9.90 -2.71 -2.46
CA SER A 240 10.62 -3.86 -2.99
C SER A 240 11.41 -3.53 -4.26
N GLY A 241 10.87 -2.69 -5.14
CA GLY A 241 11.49 -2.30 -6.40
C GLY A 241 12.71 -1.41 -6.21
N SER A 242 12.66 -0.52 -5.21
CA SER A 242 13.75 0.37 -4.83
C SER A 242 14.66 -0.19 -3.74
N GLU A 243 14.51 -1.46 -3.34
CA GLU A 243 15.26 -2.08 -2.23
C GLU A 243 15.17 -1.29 -0.89
N ASN A 244 14.02 -0.69 -0.61
CA ASN A 244 13.72 0.23 0.51
C ASN A 244 14.51 1.56 0.49
N ALA A 245 15.16 1.91 -0.64
CA ALA A 245 15.86 3.18 -0.81
C ALA A 245 14.98 4.32 -1.36
N MET A 246 13.65 4.18 -1.28
CA MET A 246 12.71 5.23 -1.69
C MET A 246 11.61 5.42 -0.65
N ALA A 247 11.47 6.65 -0.15
CA ALA A 247 10.39 7.02 0.75
C ALA A 247 9.06 7.18 -0.01
N VAL A 248 7.98 6.58 0.50
CA VAL A 248 6.66 6.63 -0.13
C VAL A 248 5.70 7.52 0.65
N ILE A 249 5.26 8.61 0.02
CA ILE A 249 4.40 9.63 0.61
C ILE A 249 2.99 9.51 0.04
N ALA A 250 2.12 8.74 0.69
CA ALA A 250 0.74 8.55 0.26
C ALA A 250 -0.08 9.85 0.32
N LYS A 251 -0.98 10.06 -0.64
CA LYS A 251 -1.72 11.32 -0.83
C LYS A 251 -3.20 11.09 -1.21
N HIS A 252 -4.11 12.05 -1.12
CA HIS A 252 -3.95 13.34 -0.45
C HIS A 252 -4.65 13.24 0.91
N PHE A 253 -3.87 13.03 1.97
CA PHE A 253 -4.39 12.85 3.32
C PHE A 253 -5.12 14.12 3.82
N PRO A 254 -6.23 14.01 4.58
CA PRO A 254 -6.98 12.80 4.98
C PRO A 254 -8.01 12.25 3.97
N GLY A 255 -7.99 12.65 2.71
CA GLY A 255 -8.80 12.09 1.63
C GLY A 255 -9.57 13.16 0.84
N ARG A 256 -9.25 13.31 -0.44
CA ARG A 256 -9.85 14.31 -1.34
C ARG A 256 -11.13 13.84 -2.04
N GLY A 257 -11.46 12.56 -2.04
CA GLY A 257 -12.45 12.00 -2.98
C GLY A 257 -13.88 12.52 -2.89
N SER A 258 -14.29 13.10 -1.75
CA SER A 258 -15.60 13.75 -1.57
C SER A 258 -15.54 15.29 -1.57
N SER A 259 -14.52 15.87 -2.21
CA SER A 259 -14.33 17.33 -2.26
C SER A 259 -15.38 18.00 -3.16
N ASP A 260 -15.86 19.17 -2.76
CA ASP A 260 -16.96 19.89 -3.43
C ASP A 260 -16.59 20.64 -4.74
N ARG A 261 -15.43 20.39 -5.37
CA ARG A 261 -14.28 21.32 -5.27
C ARG A 261 -12.97 20.75 -5.79
N LEU A 262 -12.36 21.29 -6.85
CA LEU A 262 -10.94 21.11 -7.17
C LEU A 262 -10.04 21.86 -6.16
N PRO A 263 -9.38 21.16 -5.22
CA PRO A 263 -8.46 21.73 -4.23
C PRO A 263 -7.19 22.34 -4.82
N ASP A 264 -6.87 22.10 -6.09
CA ASP A 264 -5.71 22.74 -6.74
C ASP A 264 -6.06 24.16 -7.21
N GLU A 265 -7.33 24.43 -7.47
CA GLU A 265 -7.83 25.73 -7.93
C GLU A 265 -8.33 26.61 -6.78
N GLU A 266 -8.96 26.03 -5.77
CA GLU A 266 -9.50 26.71 -4.59
C GLU A 266 -9.65 25.72 -3.43
N VAL A 267 -9.44 26.17 -2.19
CA VAL A 267 -9.58 25.32 -0.98
C VAL A 267 -10.98 24.68 -0.93
N ALA A 268 -11.01 23.37 -1.14
CA ALA A 268 -12.23 22.57 -1.15
C ALA A 268 -12.71 22.18 0.25
N THR A 269 -13.94 21.66 0.33
CA THR A 269 -14.54 21.20 1.58
C THR A 269 -15.14 19.80 1.44
N VAL A 270 -14.81 18.91 2.39
CA VAL A 270 -15.47 17.61 2.59
C VAL A 270 -16.48 17.71 3.74
N ARG A 271 -17.74 17.43 3.44
CA ARG A 271 -18.89 17.59 4.36
C ARG A 271 -19.36 16.28 4.98
N LYS A 272 -18.41 15.52 5.56
CA LYS A 272 -18.68 14.25 6.24
C LYS A 272 -18.43 14.36 7.75
N SER A 273 -19.16 13.57 8.55
CA SER A 273 -18.88 13.43 9.99
C SER A 273 -17.55 12.70 10.20
N LEU A 274 -16.99 12.76 11.42
CA LEU A 274 -15.75 12.04 11.72
C LEU A 274 -15.90 10.52 11.53
N GLU A 275 -17.06 9.96 11.89
CA GLU A 275 -17.36 8.54 11.72
C GLU A 275 -17.41 8.15 10.24
N GLN A 276 -18.02 8.99 9.40
CA GLN A 276 -18.04 8.77 7.96
C GLN A 276 -16.64 8.88 7.35
N LEU A 277 -15.85 9.88 7.77
CA LEU A 277 -14.46 10.03 7.34
C LEU A 277 -13.63 8.80 7.72
N LYS A 278 -13.82 8.24 8.92
CA LYS A 278 -13.16 7.00 9.36
C LYS A 278 -13.52 5.78 8.51
N GLN A 279 -14.76 5.71 8.04
CA GLN A 279 -15.26 4.58 7.26
C GLN A 279 -14.89 4.67 5.77
N ILE A 280 -14.69 5.88 5.23
CA ILE A 280 -14.51 6.10 3.80
C ILE A 280 -13.12 6.70 3.53
N GLU A 281 -12.94 7.99 3.78
CA GLU A 281 -11.72 8.71 3.40
C GLU A 281 -10.45 8.21 4.11
N LEU A 282 -10.53 7.94 5.40
CA LEU A 282 -9.37 7.55 6.23
C LEU A 282 -9.08 6.06 6.21
N ALA A 283 -10.05 5.21 5.83
CA ALA A 283 -9.89 3.77 5.90
C ALA A 283 -8.68 3.25 5.07
N PRO A 284 -8.44 3.72 3.83
CA PRO A 284 -7.22 3.37 3.10
C PRO A 284 -5.93 3.84 3.79
N PHE A 285 -5.95 5.04 4.38
CA PHE A 285 -4.79 5.56 5.12
C PHE A 285 -4.50 4.74 6.37
N PHE A 286 -5.53 4.27 7.09
CA PHE A 286 -5.34 3.35 8.21
C PHE A 286 -4.72 2.02 7.77
N ALA A 287 -5.13 1.50 6.61
CA ALA A 287 -4.59 0.27 6.04
C ALA A 287 -3.07 0.35 5.79
N VAL A 288 -2.56 1.49 5.34
CA VAL A 288 -1.13 1.71 5.06
C VAL A 288 -0.34 2.35 6.22
N THR A 289 -0.97 2.54 7.39
CA THR A 289 -0.34 3.12 8.59
C THR A 289 -0.41 2.16 9.77
N GLY A 290 -1.30 2.41 10.74
CA GLY A 290 -1.39 1.62 11.98
C GLY A 290 -1.88 0.19 11.79
N ASN A 291 -2.67 -0.07 10.75
CA ASN A 291 -3.19 -1.41 10.46
C ASN A 291 -2.29 -2.22 9.50
N ALA A 292 -1.20 -1.64 9.01
CA ALA A 292 -0.22 -2.35 8.19
C ALA A 292 0.45 -3.45 9.01
N ILE A 293 0.37 -4.70 8.52
CA ILE A 293 0.92 -5.88 9.20
C ILE A 293 2.45 -5.92 9.04
N ASP A 294 2.93 -5.55 7.85
CA ASP A 294 4.34 -5.53 7.47
C ASP A 294 4.83 -4.11 7.16
N THR A 295 6.09 -3.82 7.53
CA THR A 295 6.71 -2.51 7.29
C THR A 295 6.81 -2.18 5.80
N SER A 296 6.94 -3.19 4.93
CA SER A 296 7.00 -2.97 3.48
C SER A 296 5.69 -2.44 2.90
N SER A 297 4.53 -2.74 3.49
CA SER A 297 3.22 -2.20 3.09
C SER A 297 2.84 -0.87 3.77
N MET A 298 3.68 -0.41 4.70
CA MET A 298 3.43 0.80 5.49
C MET A 298 4.01 2.01 4.77
N THR A 299 3.25 3.09 4.62
CA THR A 299 3.74 4.34 4.02
C THR A 299 4.73 5.05 4.95
N ASP A 300 5.77 5.68 4.41
CA ASP A 300 6.74 6.45 5.21
C ASP A 300 6.23 7.83 5.60
N GLY A 301 5.38 8.41 4.76
CA GLY A 301 4.79 9.71 5.03
C GLY A 301 3.40 9.91 4.43
N LEU A 302 2.74 10.96 4.87
CA LEU A 302 1.42 11.37 4.39
C LEU A 302 1.47 12.82 3.89
N LEU A 303 0.98 13.05 2.67
CA LEU A 303 0.84 14.39 2.09
C LEU A 303 -0.49 15.02 2.52
N VAL A 304 -0.43 16.09 3.33
CA VAL A 304 -1.61 16.77 3.87
C VAL A 304 -2.17 17.78 2.88
N SER A 305 -3.38 17.49 2.39
CA SER A 305 -4.14 18.31 1.47
C SER A 305 -4.55 19.67 2.04
N HIS A 306 -4.70 20.65 1.14
CA HIS A 306 -5.28 21.97 1.44
C HIS A 306 -6.83 21.93 1.43
N ILE A 307 -7.42 21.01 2.19
CA ILE A 307 -8.87 20.77 2.24
C ILE A 307 -9.42 21.02 3.65
N ARG A 308 -10.67 21.46 3.72
CA ARG A 308 -11.45 21.61 4.96
C ARG A 308 -12.34 20.40 5.19
N TYR A 309 -12.49 19.98 6.45
CA TYR A 309 -13.24 18.78 6.79
C TYR A 309 -14.20 19.07 7.94
N GLN A 310 -15.50 18.96 7.66
CA GLN A 310 -16.55 19.27 8.64
C GLN A 310 -16.46 18.38 9.90
N GLY A 311 -16.06 17.12 9.74
CA GLY A 311 -15.90 16.17 10.86
C GLY A 311 -14.88 16.60 11.91
N PHE A 312 -13.87 17.39 11.54
CA PHE A 312 -12.85 17.91 12.47
C PHE A 312 -13.14 19.36 12.89
N GLN A 313 -13.64 20.17 11.96
CA GLN A 313 -13.69 21.63 12.11
C GLN A 313 -15.09 22.17 12.41
N GLY A 314 -16.10 21.30 12.42
CA GLY A 314 -17.50 21.68 12.60
C GLY A 314 -18.00 22.54 11.44
N ASN A 315 -18.74 23.61 11.77
CA ASN A 315 -19.31 24.48 10.74
C ASN A 315 -18.22 25.27 10.00
N ILE A 316 -18.11 25.00 8.71
CA ILE A 316 -17.14 25.64 7.83
C ILE A 316 -17.54 27.09 7.53
N ARG A 317 -16.60 28.02 7.74
CA ARG A 317 -16.73 29.47 7.51
C ARG A 317 -15.62 29.94 6.58
N ALA A 318 -15.72 31.16 6.08
CA ALA A 318 -14.66 31.79 5.27
C ALA A 318 -13.31 31.81 6.00
N THR A 319 -13.31 31.92 7.33
CA THR A 319 -12.10 31.93 8.18
C THR A 319 -11.62 30.53 8.58
N THR A 320 -12.35 29.46 8.26
CA THR A 320 -11.91 28.10 8.55
C THR A 320 -10.72 27.78 7.68
N ARG A 321 -9.60 27.43 8.31
CA ARG A 321 -8.36 27.09 7.61
C ARG A 321 -8.46 25.66 7.05
N PRO A 322 -7.73 25.30 5.99
CA PRO A 322 -7.57 23.90 5.63
C PRO A 322 -6.85 23.13 6.74
N VAL A 323 -6.99 21.80 6.77
CA VAL A 323 -6.31 20.94 7.78
C VAL A 323 -4.80 21.13 7.77
N SER A 324 -4.19 21.37 6.61
CA SER A 324 -2.76 21.69 6.47
C SER A 324 -2.30 23.01 7.12
N PHE A 325 -3.23 23.82 7.65
CA PHE A 325 -2.97 25.09 8.35
C PHE A 325 -3.77 25.22 9.67
N ASP A 326 -4.43 24.15 10.11
CA ASP A 326 -5.25 24.11 11.32
C ASP A 326 -4.66 23.10 12.32
N GLN A 327 -3.90 23.64 13.28
CA GLN A 327 -3.22 22.84 14.31
C GLN A 327 -4.19 21.97 15.11
N ALA A 328 -5.36 22.49 15.49
CA ALA A 328 -6.30 21.74 16.31
C ALA A 328 -6.90 20.56 15.53
N ALA A 329 -7.25 20.79 14.25
CA ALA A 329 -7.74 19.72 13.38
C ALA A 329 -6.67 18.65 13.13
N GLN A 330 -5.43 19.06 12.89
CA GLN A 330 -4.32 18.15 12.63
C GLN A 330 -3.93 17.34 13.88
N GLU A 331 -3.92 17.95 15.07
CA GLU A 331 -3.72 17.23 16.34
C GLU A 331 -4.82 16.19 16.58
N GLN A 332 -6.09 16.54 16.34
CA GLN A 332 -7.20 15.59 16.46
C GLN A 332 -7.04 14.40 15.49
N LEU A 333 -6.63 14.69 14.25
CA LEU A 333 -6.39 13.69 13.22
C LEU A 333 -5.23 12.76 13.59
N MET A 334 -4.09 13.32 14.02
CA MET A 334 -2.90 12.55 14.37
C MET A 334 -3.02 11.78 15.69
N ASN A 335 -4.00 12.12 16.54
CA ASN A 335 -4.31 11.40 17.78
C ASN A 335 -5.22 10.16 17.58
N ILE A 336 -5.71 9.92 16.37
CA ILE A 336 -6.44 8.69 16.05
C ILE A 336 -5.48 7.49 16.21
N PRO A 337 -5.86 6.39 16.91
CA PRO A 337 -4.92 5.32 17.29
C PRO A 337 -4.09 4.73 16.13
N GLU A 338 -4.73 4.52 14.98
CA GLU A 338 -4.12 4.00 13.76
C GLU A 338 -3.00 4.93 13.26
N LEU A 339 -3.20 6.24 13.36
CA LEU A 339 -2.20 7.24 12.94
C LEU A 339 -1.18 7.53 14.04
N ALA A 340 -1.60 7.59 15.30
CA ALA A 340 -0.75 7.86 16.44
C ALA A 340 0.34 6.79 16.60
N SER A 341 -0.03 5.51 16.42
CA SER A 341 0.91 4.39 16.47
C SER A 341 1.93 4.44 15.33
N TRP A 342 1.50 4.75 14.11
CA TRP A 342 2.38 4.97 12.95
C TRP A 342 3.31 6.17 13.14
N ARG A 343 2.76 7.29 13.62
CA ARG A 343 3.50 8.52 13.91
C ARG A 343 4.57 8.31 14.97
N ALA A 344 4.27 7.50 15.99
CA ALA A 344 5.23 7.12 17.03
C ALA A 344 6.39 6.26 16.50
N LYS A 345 6.17 5.48 15.44
CA LYS A 345 7.21 4.70 14.75
C LYS A 345 8.07 5.53 13.78
N GLY A 346 7.81 6.83 13.65
CA GLY A 346 8.61 7.74 12.83
C GLY A 346 7.94 8.22 11.54
N GLY A 347 6.68 7.84 11.27
CA GLY A 347 5.97 8.29 10.08
C GLY A 347 5.94 9.82 9.93
N VAL A 348 6.18 10.34 8.72
CA VAL A 348 6.42 11.77 8.43
C VAL A 348 5.17 12.46 7.85
N VAL A 349 4.91 13.70 8.23
CA VAL A 349 3.83 14.49 7.64
C VAL A 349 4.41 15.55 6.70
N VAL A 350 3.96 15.55 5.45
CA VAL A 350 4.44 16.45 4.39
C VAL A 350 3.30 17.39 3.99
N SER A 351 3.55 18.69 3.87
CA SER A 351 2.52 19.59 3.35
C SER A 351 2.34 19.38 1.86
N ASP A 352 1.11 19.52 1.35
CA ASP A 352 0.90 19.80 -0.06
C ASP A 352 1.57 21.15 -0.45
N ASN A 353 1.67 21.43 -1.75
CA ASN A 353 2.42 22.57 -2.27
C ASN A 353 1.87 23.91 -1.77
N LEU A 354 2.65 24.61 -0.94
CA LEU A 354 2.30 25.92 -0.38
C LEU A 354 2.19 27.02 -1.45
N GLY A 355 2.80 26.84 -2.62
CA GLY A 355 2.69 27.73 -3.78
C GLY A 355 1.44 27.51 -4.65
N SER A 356 0.58 26.54 -4.32
CA SER A 356 -0.63 26.24 -5.06
C SER A 356 -1.60 27.43 -5.18
N ASN A 357 -2.39 27.44 -6.25
CA ASN A 357 -3.37 28.50 -6.50
C ASN A 357 -4.44 28.55 -5.39
N ALA A 358 -4.82 27.40 -4.84
CA ALA A 358 -5.76 27.32 -3.73
C ALA A 358 -5.26 28.03 -2.46
N VAL A 359 -3.99 27.84 -2.09
CA VAL A 359 -3.38 28.54 -0.94
C VAL A 359 -3.29 30.04 -1.21
N ARG A 360 -2.87 30.42 -2.43
CA ARG A 360 -2.82 31.83 -2.86
C ARG A 360 -4.17 32.52 -2.72
N LYS A 361 -5.22 31.98 -3.34
CA LYS A 361 -6.58 32.54 -3.25
C LYS A 361 -7.13 32.56 -1.83
N PHE A 362 -6.75 31.61 -0.98
CA PHE A 362 -7.23 31.57 0.40
C PHE A 362 -6.62 32.66 1.29
N PHE A 363 -5.29 32.86 1.23
CA PHE A 363 -4.62 33.87 2.05
C PHE A 363 -4.64 35.27 1.44
N ASP A 364 -4.68 35.36 0.11
CA ASP A 364 -4.67 36.61 -0.64
C ASP A 364 -5.62 36.54 -1.85
N PRO A 365 -6.94 36.64 -1.63
CA PRO A 365 -7.92 36.65 -2.71
C PRO A 365 -7.79 37.86 -3.65
N THR A 366 -7.10 38.92 -3.21
CA THR A 366 -6.89 40.16 -3.97
C THR A 366 -5.62 40.14 -4.83
N GLY A 367 -4.63 39.33 -4.48
CA GLY A 367 -3.32 39.26 -5.14
C GLY A 367 -2.32 40.34 -4.70
N ASP A 368 -2.63 41.09 -3.63
CA ASP A 368 -1.87 42.27 -3.18
C ASP A 368 -0.90 41.99 -2.01
N ALA A 369 -1.09 40.91 -1.25
CA ALA A 369 -0.33 40.61 -0.03
C ALA A 369 -0.27 39.11 0.30
N PHE A 370 0.74 38.41 -0.22
CA PHE A 370 1.00 36.99 0.06
C PHE A 370 2.26 36.82 0.91
N ASP A 371 2.14 36.86 2.25
CA ASP A 371 3.29 36.71 3.16
C ASP A 371 3.74 35.24 3.26
N VAL A 372 4.73 34.90 2.43
CA VAL A 372 5.34 33.57 2.36
C VAL A 372 5.88 33.07 3.70
N ARG A 373 6.43 33.94 4.56
CA ARG A 373 6.99 33.55 5.87
C ARG A 373 5.88 33.14 6.82
N GLN A 374 4.81 33.92 6.88
CA GLN A 374 3.68 33.63 7.76
C GLN A 374 2.96 32.34 7.33
N ILE A 375 2.79 32.14 6.02
CA ILE A 375 2.13 30.95 5.47
C ILE A 375 2.95 29.69 5.76
N ALA A 376 4.26 29.70 5.46
CA ALA A 376 5.15 28.59 5.76
C ALA A 376 5.16 28.27 7.28
N ARG A 377 5.24 29.31 8.12
CA ARG A 377 5.19 29.12 9.58
C ARG A 377 3.86 28.55 10.07
N ASN A 378 2.73 29.00 9.50
CA ASN A 378 1.42 28.45 9.85
C ASN A 378 1.30 26.97 9.43
N ALA A 379 1.79 26.61 8.25
CA ALA A 379 1.82 25.22 7.79
C ALA A 379 2.69 24.36 8.74
N PHE A 380 3.89 24.81 9.09
CA PHE A 380 4.77 24.10 10.00
C PHE A 380 4.15 23.91 11.39
N LEU A 381 3.64 24.99 11.98
CA LEU A 381 3.03 24.97 13.32
C LEU A 381 1.74 24.14 13.38
N SER A 382 1.04 23.98 12.24
CA SER A 382 -0.11 23.08 12.18
C SER A 382 0.27 21.60 12.35
N GLY A 383 1.56 21.25 12.19
CA GLY A 383 2.11 19.93 12.49
C GLY A 383 2.68 19.18 11.29
N ASN A 384 2.91 19.85 10.15
CA ASN A 384 3.72 19.32 9.05
C ASN A 384 5.20 19.30 9.44
N ASP A 385 5.96 18.27 9.05
CA ASP A 385 7.41 18.17 9.29
C ASP A 385 8.22 18.63 8.09
N LEU A 386 7.77 18.28 6.87
CA LEU A 386 8.39 18.68 5.61
C LEU A 386 7.43 19.58 4.84
N LEU A 387 7.93 20.71 4.35
CA LEU A 387 7.16 21.71 3.61
C LEU A 387 7.58 21.77 2.15
N ILE A 388 6.62 21.63 1.25
CA ILE A 388 6.87 21.73 -0.20
C ILE A 388 6.76 23.19 -0.66
N LEU A 389 7.87 23.73 -1.17
CA LEU A 389 7.99 25.06 -1.73
C LEU A 389 8.17 24.97 -3.25
N ASP A 390 7.05 24.93 -3.98
CA ASP A 390 7.07 24.88 -5.44
C ASP A 390 6.26 26.01 -6.06
N LEU A 391 6.93 26.88 -6.83
CA LEU A 391 6.44 28.20 -7.25
C LEU A 391 5.91 29.05 -6.09
N PHE A 392 6.54 28.97 -4.92
CA PHE A 392 6.16 29.73 -3.73
C PHE A 392 6.82 31.12 -3.75
N VAL A 393 6.06 32.13 -4.20
CA VAL A 393 6.56 33.49 -4.47
C VAL A 393 5.57 34.52 -3.95
N ASP A 394 6.08 35.51 -3.21
CA ASP A 394 5.39 36.73 -2.82
C ASP A 394 5.35 37.70 -4.02
N PRO A 395 4.23 38.39 -4.33
CA PRO A 395 4.20 39.41 -5.40
C PRO A 395 5.27 40.50 -5.29
N SER A 396 5.78 40.76 -4.09
CA SER A 396 6.88 41.69 -3.82
C SER A 396 8.28 41.10 -4.00
N ASP A 397 8.40 39.77 -4.04
CA ASP A 397 9.64 39.08 -4.38
C ASP A 397 9.76 38.94 -5.90
N PHE A 398 10.98 39.09 -6.42
CA PHE A 398 11.22 38.95 -7.86
C PHE A 398 11.30 37.48 -8.31
N ASP A 399 11.62 36.56 -7.39
CA ASP A 399 11.90 35.15 -7.72
C ASP A 399 11.67 34.19 -6.52
N PRO A 400 11.49 32.87 -6.79
CA PRO A 400 11.28 31.85 -5.74
C PRO A 400 12.46 31.63 -4.77
N TYR A 401 13.69 31.89 -5.21
CA TYR A 401 14.88 31.70 -4.37
C TYR A 401 14.92 32.77 -3.27
N SER A 402 14.73 34.03 -3.62
CA SER A 402 14.60 35.15 -2.66
C SER A 402 13.50 34.89 -1.63
N ALA A 403 12.35 34.36 -2.06
CA ALA A 403 11.26 33.99 -1.14
C ALA A 403 11.69 32.90 -0.15
N THR A 404 12.40 31.87 -0.64
CA THR A 404 12.91 30.75 0.17
C THR A 404 13.91 31.23 1.21
N LEU A 405 14.86 32.09 0.85
CA LEU A 405 15.83 32.67 1.79
C LEU A 405 15.15 33.40 2.94
N ARG A 406 14.17 34.27 2.65
CA ARG A 406 13.43 35.00 3.69
C ARG A 406 12.69 34.07 4.64
N ILE A 407 12.21 32.92 4.17
CA ILE A 407 11.58 31.89 5.02
C ILE A 407 12.61 31.26 5.93
N LEU A 408 13.73 30.80 5.38
CA LEU A 408 14.82 30.15 6.13
C LEU A 408 15.36 31.08 7.22
N GLU A 409 15.69 32.32 6.88
CA GLU A 409 16.14 33.34 7.84
C GLU A 409 15.10 33.60 8.93
N SER A 410 13.83 33.75 8.55
CA SER A 410 12.74 33.97 9.52
C SER A 410 12.54 32.78 10.46
N PHE A 411 12.73 31.55 9.98
CA PHE A 411 12.63 30.34 10.78
C PHE A 411 13.83 30.20 11.72
N ALA A 412 15.05 30.45 11.24
CA ALA A 412 16.26 30.42 12.04
C ALA A 412 16.26 31.50 13.13
N GLN A 413 15.75 32.70 12.84
CA GLN A 413 15.53 33.72 13.85
C GLN A 413 14.51 33.24 14.90
N LYS A 414 13.36 32.72 14.47
CA LYS A 414 12.31 32.26 15.37
C LYS A 414 12.77 31.08 16.24
N TYR A 415 13.61 30.19 15.71
CA TYR A 415 14.23 29.08 16.44
C TYR A 415 15.07 29.58 17.61
N ARG A 416 15.87 30.64 17.43
CA ARG A 416 16.69 31.22 18.50
C ARG A 416 15.87 31.95 19.55
N GLU A 417 14.77 32.57 19.14
CA GLU A 417 13.93 33.39 20.01
C GLU A 417 12.91 32.59 20.83
N ASP A 418 12.47 31.43 20.34
CA ASP A 418 11.35 30.67 20.91
C ASP A 418 11.70 29.19 21.11
N THR A 419 11.89 28.81 22.37
CA THR A 419 12.22 27.43 22.77
C THR A 419 11.16 26.39 22.39
N ALA A 420 9.88 26.78 22.35
CA ALA A 420 8.82 25.85 21.96
C ALA A 420 8.86 25.58 20.45
N PHE A 421 9.13 26.63 19.66
CA PHE A 421 9.37 26.50 18.22
C PHE A 421 10.60 25.63 17.95
N ALA A 422 11.71 25.85 18.66
CA ALA A 422 12.91 25.04 18.53
C ALA A 422 12.66 23.55 18.83
N THR A 423 11.93 23.24 19.91
CA THR A 423 11.57 21.86 20.26
C THR A 423 10.72 21.20 19.15
N ARG A 424 9.80 21.95 18.55
CA ARG A 424 8.99 21.46 17.42
C ARG A 424 9.87 21.18 16.20
N VAL A 425 10.79 22.09 15.86
CA VAL A 425 11.80 21.90 14.80
C VAL A 425 12.61 20.64 15.03
N ASP A 426 13.24 20.51 16.20
CA ASP A 426 14.07 19.36 16.54
C ASP A 426 13.29 18.04 16.42
N SER A 427 12.03 18.03 16.86
CA SER A 427 11.17 16.84 16.70
C SER A 427 10.86 16.51 15.24
N SER A 428 10.69 17.50 14.36
CA SER A 428 10.47 17.28 12.92
C SER A 428 11.74 16.75 12.28
N VAL A 429 12.86 17.44 12.49
CA VAL A 429 14.16 17.07 11.91
C VAL A 429 14.56 15.67 12.36
N LEU A 430 14.37 15.32 13.63
CA LEU A 430 14.66 13.96 14.12
C LEU A 430 13.88 12.89 13.34
N ARG A 431 12.62 13.14 12.99
CA ARG A 431 11.83 12.18 12.17
C ARG A 431 12.33 12.12 10.74
N LEU A 432 12.69 13.26 10.15
CA LEU A 432 13.26 13.31 8.80
C LEU A 432 14.61 12.60 8.73
N LEU A 433 15.49 12.79 9.71
CA LEU A 433 16.76 12.08 9.83
C LEU A 433 16.56 10.58 10.03
N LYS A 434 15.60 10.17 10.87
CA LYS A 434 15.24 8.74 11.03
C LYS A 434 14.78 8.14 9.70
N LEU A 435 13.98 8.86 8.92
CA LEU A 435 13.58 8.43 7.59
C LEU A 435 14.78 8.32 6.65
N LYS A 436 15.67 9.31 6.60
CA LYS A 436 16.90 9.24 5.79
C LYS A 436 17.78 8.06 6.18
N TYR A 437 17.95 7.78 7.48
CA TYR A 437 18.68 6.60 7.96
C TYR A 437 17.96 5.27 7.71
N HIS A 438 16.64 5.29 7.52
CA HIS A 438 15.89 4.12 7.07
C HIS A 438 16.21 3.79 5.61
N LEU A 439 16.28 4.81 4.75
CA LEU A 439 16.69 4.66 3.35
C LEU A 439 18.17 4.29 3.21
N TYR A 440 19.03 4.90 4.02
CA TYR A 440 20.48 4.74 3.98
C TYR A 440 21.04 4.47 5.38
N PRO A 441 21.43 3.22 5.70
CA PRO A 441 21.94 2.88 7.03
C PRO A 441 23.19 3.66 7.47
N GLU A 442 23.96 4.14 6.50
CA GLU A 442 25.08 5.08 6.65
C GLU A 442 24.96 6.18 5.58
N PHE A 443 25.36 7.40 5.92
CA PHE A 443 25.37 8.52 4.98
C PHE A 443 26.70 8.57 4.25
N ASP A 444 26.79 7.78 3.18
CA ASP A 444 27.92 7.76 2.24
C ASP A 444 27.40 7.99 0.82
N LEU A 445 28.08 8.83 0.04
CA LEU A 445 27.66 9.16 -1.32
C LEU A 445 27.48 7.89 -2.18
N SER A 446 28.32 6.87 -2.01
CA SER A 446 28.25 5.62 -2.77
C SER A 446 27.00 4.77 -2.49
N LEU A 447 26.36 4.96 -1.33
CA LEU A 447 25.08 4.31 -0.99
C LEU A 447 23.87 5.11 -1.48
N VAL A 448 24.06 6.41 -1.72
CA VAL A 448 22.99 7.33 -2.14
C VAL A 448 22.88 7.38 -3.67
N THR A 449 24.01 7.38 -4.37
CA THR A 449 24.07 7.39 -5.84
C THR A 449 23.99 5.98 -6.42
N THR A 450 23.29 5.83 -7.54
CA THR A 450 23.16 4.56 -8.27
C THR A 450 24.28 4.38 -9.30
N GLU A 451 24.40 3.17 -9.86
CA GLU A 451 25.34 2.86 -10.94
C GLU A 451 24.75 3.16 -12.33
N GLU A 452 25.53 3.78 -13.22
CA GLU A 452 25.09 4.16 -14.58
C GLU A 452 24.66 2.95 -15.44
N ASP A 453 25.24 1.77 -15.21
CA ASP A 453 24.90 0.54 -15.95
C ASP A 453 23.44 0.10 -15.73
N LEU A 454 22.80 0.52 -14.63
CA LEU A 454 21.40 0.22 -14.33
C LEU A 454 20.42 0.96 -15.24
N LEU A 455 20.86 2.05 -15.90
CA LEU A 455 20.02 2.81 -16.84
C LEU A 455 19.58 1.98 -18.06
N LEU A 456 20.35 0.94 -18.41
CA LEU A 456 20.03 0.03 -19.51
C LEU A 456 18.77 -0.82 -19.25
N ASN A 457 18.36 -0.96 -18.00
CA ASN A 457 17.20 -1.78 -17.61
C ASN A 457 15.87 -0.99 -17.59
N ILE A 458 15.93 0.34 -17.67
CA ILE A 458 14.77 1.24 -17.61
C ILE A 458 13.97 1.19 -18.92
N GLY A 459 12.64 1.23 -18.83
CA GLY A 459 11.74 1.28 -19.99
C GLY A 459 11.44 -0.07 -20.64
N SER A 460 12.00 -1.17 -20.09
CA SER A 460 11.92 -2.51 -20.67
C SER A 460 10.69 -3.32 -20.22
N ASN A 461 10.00 -2.90 -19.16
CA ASN A 461 8.92 -3.65 -18.52
C ASN A 461 7.55 -3.41 -19.17
N GLN A 462 7.39 -3.74 -20.44
CA GLN A 462 6.12 -3.53 -21.17
C GLN A 462 5.08 -4.66 -20.97
N GLN A 463 5.48 -5.80 -20.41
CA GLN A 463 4.59 -6.96 -20.23
C GLN A 463 3.48 -6.65 -19.23
N ILE A 464 3.82 -6.06 -18.08
CA ILE A 464 2.85 -5.68 -17.03
C ILE A 464 1.74 -4.78 -17.58
N ASN A 465 2.07 -3.87 -18.48
CA ASN A 465 1.09 -2.99 -19.13
C ASN A 465 0.11 -3.78 -20.00
N SER A 466 0.58 -4.84 -20.66
CA SER A 466 -0.24 -5.66 -21.56
C SER A 466 -1.21 -6.55 -20.77
N ASP A 467 -0.73 -7.07 -19.63
CA ASP A 467 -1.55 -7.86 -18.73
C ASP A 467 -2.64 -6.98 -18.10
N ILE A 468 -2.28 -5.80 -17.58
CA ILE A 468 -3.27 -4.89 -16.99
C ILE A 468 -4.23 -4.34 -18.04
N SER A 469 -3.78 -3.96 -19.23
CA SER A 469 -4.67 -3.39 -20.24
C SER A 469 -5.74 -4.38 -20.72
N SER A 470 -5.44 -5.69 -20.71
CA SER A 470 -6.41 -6.74 -21.05
C SER A 470 -7.37 -7.06 -19.89
N HIS A 471 -6.85 -7.19 -18.67
CA HIS A 471 -7.66 -7.54 -17.48
C HIS A 471 -8.40 -6.35 -16.87
N SER A 472 -8.09 -5.10 -17.27
CA SER A 472 -8.80 -3.91 -16.81
C SER A 472 -9.91 -3.46 -17.75
N ALA A 473 -9.89 -3.86 -19.03
CA ALA A 473 -10.89 -3.40 -19.99
C ALA A 473 -12.30 -3.90 -19.64
N VAL A 474 -13.30 -3.02 -19.73
CA VAL A 474 -14.70 -3.31 -19.39
C VAL A 474 -15.61 -3.04 -20.59
N LEU A 475 -16.53 -3.96 -20.87
CA LEU A 475 -17.70 -3.73 -21.73
C LEU A 475 -18.81 -3.08 -20.90
N MET A 476 -19.15 -1.82 -21.22
CA MET A 476 -20.17 -1.06 -20.50
C MET A 476 -21.59 -1.37 -20.97
N SER A 477 -21.75 -1.50 -22.28
CA SER A 477 -23.05 -1.75 -22.93
C SER A 477 -22.82 -2.22 -24.36
N PRO A 478 -23.66 -3.13 -24.90
CA PRO A 478 -24.66 -3.92 -24.18
C PRO A 478 -24.02 -5.03 -23.34
N ASP A 479 -24.82 -5.90 -22.72
CA ASP A 479 -24.28 -7.12 -22.12
C ASP A 479 -23.65 -8.05 -23.17
N MET A 480 -22.81 -9.00 -22.74
CA MET A 480 -22.07 -9.88 -23.65
C MET A 480 -22.99 -10.76 -24.53
N GLN A 481 -24.16 -11.16 -24.04
CA GLN A 481 -25.10 -11.99 -24.79
C GLN A 481 -25.75 -11.18 -25.91
N GLU A 482 -26.20 -9.97 -25.60
CA GLU A 482 -26.76 -9.03 -26.57
C GLU A 482 -25.68 -8.57 -27.56
N LEU A 483 -24.44 -8.33 -27.12
CA LEU A 483 -23.32 -7.99 -27.99
C LEU A 483 -23.10 -9.06 -29.06
N SER A 484 -23.16 -10.35 -28.69
CA SER A 484 -23.00 -11.46 -29.65
C SER A 484 -24.08 -11.49 -30.75
N VAL A 485 -25.25 -10.90 -30.48
CA VAL A 485 -26.36 -10.77 -31.44
C VAL A 485 -26.21 -9.52 -32.29
N ILE A 486 -25.85 -8.38 -31.68
CA ILE A 486 -25.77 -7.09 -32.36
C ILE A 486 -24.46 -6.98 -33.17
N MET A 487 -23.37 -7.58 -32.70
CA MET A 487 -22.03 -7.52 -33.29
C MET A 487 -21.39 -8.92 -33.35
N PRO A 488 -21.92 -9.84 -34.18
CA PRO A 488 -21.46 -11.23 -34.23
C PRO A 488 -20.09 -11.42 -34.88
N SER A 489 -19.59 -10.41 -35.60
CA SER A 489 -18.31 -10.47 -36.30
C SER A 489 -17.58 -9.13 -36.22
N PRO A 490 -16.24 -9.14 -36.20
CA PRO A 490 -15.43 -7.93 -36.27
C PRO A 490 -15.55 -7.24 -37.64
N PRO A 491 -14.95 -6.05 -37.83
CA PRO A 491 -14.88 -5.40 -39.14
C PRO A 491 -14.29 -6.32 -40.22
N GLN A 492 -14.97 -6.43 -41.36
CA GLN A 492 -14.56 -7.31 -42.46
C GLN A 492 -13.77 -6.57 -43.54
N ILE A 493 -13.02 -7.32 -44.36
CA ILE A 493 -12.10 -6.78 -45.39
C ILE A 493 -12.74 -5.80 -46.39
N ASN A 494 -14.04 -5.94 -46.65
CA ASN A 494 -14.79 -5.12 -47.60
C ASN A 494 -15.49 -3.92 -46.95
N GLU A 495 -15.49 -3.84 -45.62
CA GLU A 495 -16.16 -2.79 -44.85
C GLU A 495 -15.25 -1.59 -44.64
N ARG A 496 -15.86 -0.39 -44.58
CA ARG A 496 -15.15 0.86 -44.29
C ARG A 496 -15.24 1.21 -42.81
N VAL A 497 -14.09 1.50 -42.21
CA VAL A 497 -13.98 1.89 -40.80
C VAL A 497 -13.45 3.32 -40.72
N VAL A 498 -14.20 4.18 -40.01
CA VAL A 498 -13.79 5.56 -39.72
C VAL A 498 -13.43 5.64 -38.24
N PHE A 499 -12.17 5.94 -37.95
CA PHE A 499 -11.69 6.19 -36.59
C PHE A 499 -11.76 7.69 -36.29
N ILE A 500 -12.35 8.05 -35.16
CA ILE A 500 -12.38 9.41 -34.65
C ILE A 500 -11.79 9.40 -33.25
N THR A 501 -10.62 10.00 -33.10
CA THR A 501 -9.83 9.92 -31.86
C THR A 501 -9.60 11.32 -31.30
N GLU A 502 -9.83 11.49 -30.01
CA GLU A 502 -9.40 12.69 -29.29
C GLU A 502 -7.88 12.72 -29.20
N THR A 503 -7.26 13.81 -29.67
CA THR A 503 -5.80 13.89 -29.76
C THR A 503 -5.20 14.53 -28.52
N VAL A 504 -4.14 13.93 -27.98
CA VAL A 504 -3.37 14.48 -26.87
C VAL A 504 -1.92 14.65 -27.30
N SER A 505 -1.36 15.82 -27.01
CA SER A 505 0.05 16.11 -27.24
C SER A 505 0.60 16.88 -26.05
N ALA A 506 1.87 16.63 -25.73
CA ALA A 506 2.54 17.25 -24.59
C ALA A 506 4.02 17.47 -24.94
N SER A 507 4.65 18.43 -24.27
CA SER A 507 6.09 18.64 -24.35
C SER A 507 6.74 18.28 -23.03
N GLN A 508 7.93 17.68 -23.06
CA GLN A 508 8.68 17.31 -21.86
C GLN A 508 9.18 18.54 -21.08
N CYS A 509 9.44 19.63 -21.79
CA CYS A 509 9.91 20.91 -21.27
C CYS A 509 9.34 22.06 -22.11
N ALA A 510 9.49 23.30 -21.65
CA ALA A 510 8.98 24.49 -22.33
C ALA A 510 9.51 24.65 -23.76
N ASP A 511 10.79 24.36 -23.99
CA ASP A 511 11.46 24.49 -25.30
C ASP A 511 11.51 23.18 -26.11
N CYS A 512 10.95 22.11 -25.54
CA CYS A 512 10.97 20.79 -26.17
C CYS A 512 9.89 20.69 -27.27
N PRO A 513 10.16 19.93 -28.35
CA PRO A 513 9.16 19.66 -29.36
C PRO A 513 7.94 18.94 -28.74
N SER A 514 6.76 19.26 -29.27
CA SER A 514 5.54 18.58 -28.86
C SER A 514 5.54 17.14 -29.35
N ILE A 515 5.28 16.20 -28.43
CA ILE A 515 5.22 14.77 -28.67
C ILE A 515 3.74 14.35 -28.70
N PRO A 516 3.29 13.62 -29.73
CA PRO A 516 1.94 13.06 -29.75
C PRO A 516 1.85 11.91 -28.73
N ILE A 517 1.06 12.12 -27.67
CA ILE A 517 0.75 11.06 -26.69
C ILE A 517 -0.32 10.13 -27.26
N LEU A 518 -1.37 10.72 -27.86
CA LEU A 518 -2.41 10.01 -28.58
C LEU A 518 -2.71 10.76 -29.88
N SER A 519 -2.36 10.16 -31.02
CA SER A 519 -2.59 10.74 -32.34
C SER A 519 -3.90 10.25 -32.96
N ALA A 520 -4.43 11.00 -33.93
CA ALA A 520 -5.69 10.66 -34.60
C ALA A 520 -5.66 9.27 -35.26
N ASP A 521 -4.49 8.87 -35.76
CA ASP A 521 -4.22 7.61 -36.45
C ASP A 521 -3.73 6.48 -35.54
N ALA A 522 -3.60 6.69 -34.23
CA ALA A 522 -2.99 5.73 -33.31
C ALA A 522 -3.67 4.35 -33.38
N ILE A 523 -5.01 4.34 -33.30
CA ILE A 523 -5.79 3.09 -33.34
C ILE A 523 -5.78 2.48 -34.74
N ALA A 524 -5.91 3.30 -35.78
CA ALA A 524 -5.85 2.82 -37.17
C ALA A 524 -4.50 2.15 -37.49
N LYS A 525 -3.39 2.71 -36.97
CA LYS A 525 -2.06 2.12 -37.05
C LYS A 525 -1.95 0.81 -36.26
N ALA A 526 -2.48 0.75 -35.05
CA ALA A 526 -2.51 -0.47 -34.26
C ALA A 526 -3.29 -1.58 -34.96
N VAL A 527 -4.48 -1.27 -35.48
CA VAL A 527 -5.31 -2.18 -36.28
C VAL A 527 -4.57 -2.65 -37.54
N LEU A 528 -3.96 -1.74 -38.29
CA LEU A 528 -3.21 -2.12 -39.50
C LEU A 528 -2.00 -3.01 -39.18
N ARG A 529 -1.32 -2.75 -38.06
CA ARG A 529 -0.18 -3.56 -37.60
C ARG A 529 -0.61 -4.97 -37.20
N LEU A 530 -1.72 -5.10 -36.48
CA LEU A 530 -2.18 -6.37 -35.90
C LEU A 530 -3.03 -7.20 -36.88
N TYR A 531 -3.82 -6.57 -37.76
CA TYR A 531 -4.81 -7.24 -38.61
C TYR A 531 -4.74 -6.87 -40.10
N GLY A 532 -3.75 -6.05 -40.48
CA GLY A 532 -3.53 -5.67 -41.86
C GLY A 532 -2.94 -6.80 -42.72
N PRO A 533 -2.54 -6.48 -43.97
CA PRO A 533 -2.04 -7.49 -44.93
C PRO A 533 -0.82 -8.28 -44.46
N GLY A 534 0.00 -7.72 -43.57
CA GLY A 534 1.17 -8.41 -43.00
C GLY A 534 0.83 -9.40 -41.87
N SER A 535 -0.41 -9.40 -41.38
CA SER A 535 -0.80 -10.05 -40.11
C SER A 535 -2.19 -10.71 -40.21
N GLY A 536 -2.51 -11.33 -41.36
CA GLY A 536 -3.76 -12.08 -41.56
C GLY A 536 -4.78 -11.45 -42.50
N GLU A 537 -4.52 -10.22 -42.98
CA GLU A 537 -5.28 -9.54 -44.05
C GLU A 537 -6.80 -9.46 -43.78
N GLN A 538 -7.19 -9.23 -42.52
CA GLN A 538 -8.59 -9.08 -42.15
C GLN A 538 -9.15 -7.71 -42.56
N ILE A 539 -8.28 -6.70 -42.66
CA ILE A 539 -8.63 -5.34 -43.10
C ILE A 539 -7.55 -4.73 -44.01
N LEU A 540 -7.97 -3.87 -44.94
CA LEU A 540 -7.08 -3.16 -45.86
C LEU A 540 -6.93 -1.69 -45.45
N GLY A 541 -5.73 -1.13 -45.62
CA GLY A 541 -5.45 0.26 -45.26
C GLY A 541 -6.28 1.29 -46.03
N ASP A 542 -6.68 1.01 -47.27
CA ASP A 542 -7.54 1.88 -48.09
C ASP A 542 -9.02 1.86 -47.67
N ARG A 543 -9.39 0.97 -46.74
CA ARG A 543 -10.73 0.87 -46.14
C ARG A 543 -10.82 1.54 -44.77
N MET A 544 -9.71 2.07 -44.28
CA MET A 544 -9.65 2.80 -43.02
C MET A 544 -9.40 4.28 -43.28
N SER A 545 -10.15 5.13 -42.59
CA SER A 545 -9.85 6.55 -42.47
C SER A 545 -9.84 6.96 -41.00
N TYR A 546 -9.08 8.00 -40.68
CA TYR A 546 -8.92 8.48 -39.32
C TYR A 546 -9.00 10.00 -39.28
N PHE A 547 -9.64 10.53 -38.24
CA PHE A 547 -9.86 11.96 -38.04
C PHE A 547 -9.74 12.32 -36.56
N SER A 548 -9.40 13.57 -36.27
CA SER A 548 -9.36 14.06 -34.88
C SER A 548 -10.73 14.54 -34.40
N PHE A 549 -10.90 14.68 -33.09
CA PHE A 549 -12.07 15.38 -32.53
C PHE A 549 -12.16 16.85 -32.99
N THR A 550 -11.01 17.50 -33.23
CA THR A 550 -10.96 18.84 -33.83
C THR A 550 -11.55 18.86 -35.24
N ASP A 551 -11.25 17.85 -36.06
CA ASP A 551 -11.81 17.70 -37.41
C ASP A 551 -13.32 17.45 -37.36
N LEU A 552 -13.77 16.58 -36.45
CA LEU A 552 -15.19 16.34 -36.24
C LEU A 552 -15.92 17.59 -35.74
N SER A 553 -15.34 18.33 -34.80
CA SER A 553 -15.92 19.57 -34.28
C SER A 553 -16.10 20.61 -35.40
N ARG A 554 -15.09 20.76 -36.27
CA ARG A 554 -15.16 21.63 -37.47
C ARG A 554 -16.30 21.19 -38.39
N TYR A 555 -16.41 19.89 -38.65
CA TYR A 555 -17.47 19.33 -39.49
C TYR A 555 -18.88 19.49 -38.87
N LEU A 556 -19.02 19.34 -37.56
CA LEU A 556 -20.30 19.51 -36.88
C LEU A 556 -20.75 20.98 -36.86
N ALA A 557 -19.80 21.92 -36.85
CA ALA A 557 -20.09 23.35 -36.95
C ALA A 557 -20.55 23.75 -38.35
N ASP A 558 -19.88 23.23 -39.40
CA ASP A 558 -20.29 23.41 -40.80
C ASP A 558 -20.00 22.14 -41.63
N PRO A 559 -21.01 21.29 -41.86
CA PRO A 559 -20.83 20.06 -42.64
C PRO A 559 -20.35 20.30 -44.08
N GLY A 560 -20.70 21.44 -44.66
CA GLY A 560 -20.29 21.80 -46.02
C GLY A 560 -18.80 22.15 -46.14
N SER A 561 -18.18 22.55 -45.03
CA SER A 561 -16.76 22.93 -44.98
C SER A 561 -15.79 21.75 -45.05
N PHE A 562 -16.26 20.52 -44.80
CA PHE A 562 -15.39 19.34 -44.71
C PHE A 562 -15.93 18.13 -45.50
N ALA A 563 -15.99 18.29 -46.83
CA ALA A 563 -16.55 17.29 -47.75
C ALA A 563 -15.90 15.89 -47.66
N THR A 564 -14.59 15.81 -47.38
CA THR A 564 -13.89 14.52 -47.23
C THR A 564 -14.44 13.72 -46.05
N LEU A 565 -14.56 14.36 -44.87
CA LEU A 565 -15.10 13.70 -43.67
C LEU A 565 -16.58 13.34 -43.85
N ASP A 566 -17.39 14.21 -44.47
CA ASP A 566 -18.79 13.90 -44.81
C ASP A 566 -18.91 12.64 -45.68
N SER A 567 -18.10 12.56 -46.73
CA SER A 567 -18.06 11.42 -47.65
C SER A 567 -17.64 10.14 -46.92
N GLU A 568 -16.58 10.18 -46.12
CA GLU A 568 -16.12 9.01 -45.37
C GLU A 568 -17.18 8.55 -44.34
N LEU A 569 -17.77 9.47 -43.57
CA LEU A 569 -18.83 9.13 -42.61
C LEU A 569 -20.07 8.52 -43.27
N ARG A 570 -20.51 9.06 -44.41
CA ARG A 570 -21.67 8.51 -45.15
C ARG A 570 -21.38 7.13 -45.69
N ASN A 571 -20.16 6.87 -46.16
CA ASN A 571 -19.76 5.58 -46.73
C ASN A 571 -19.28 4.57 -45.70
N ALA A 572 -19.08 4.97 -44.44
CA ALA A 572 -18.64 4.09 -43.35
C ALA A 572 -19.65 2.97 -43.04
N ASN A 573 -19.13 1.78 -42.76
CA ASN A 573 -19.88 0.71 -42.10
C ASN A 573 -19.72 0.82 -40.58
N TRP A 574 -18.51 1.17 -40.14
CA TRP A 574 -18.11 1.31 -38.75
C TRP A 574 -17.63 2.73 -38.46
N ILE A 575 -18.08 3.29 -37.34
CA ILE A 575 -17.53 4.52 -36.78
C ILE A 575 -17.04 4.19 -35.38
N VAL A 576 -15.73 4.34 -35.17
CA VAL A 576 -15.06 4.02 -33.91
C VAL A 576 -14.60 5.31 -33.27
N PHE A 577 -15.15 5.63 -32.09
CA PHE A 577 -14.79 6.78 -31.29
C PHE A 577 -13.85 6.39 -30.17
N SER A 578 -12.83 7.21 -29.94
CA SER A 578 -11.99 7.10 -28.75
C SER A 578 -11.82 8.47 -28.10
N PHE A 579 -12.23 8.56 -26.83
CA PHE A 579 -12.32 9.82 -26.10
C PHE A 579 -11.78 9.67 -24.69
N ILE A 580 -11.36 10.79 -24.09
CA ILE A 580 -10.79 10.83 -22.75
C ILE A 580 -11.83 11.42 -21.81
N LYS A 581 -11.92 12.74 -21.76
CA LYS A 581 -12.78 13.46 -20.82
C LYS A 581 -13.46 14.64 -21.52
N PRO A 582 -14.79 14.64 -21.62
CA PRO A 582 -15.53 15.80 -22.11
C PRO A 582 -15.30 17.03 -21.20
N ASN A 583 -14.83 18.13 -21.76
CA ASN A 583 -14.58 19.39 -21.07
C ASN A 583 -15.41 20.52 -21.70
N GLN A 584 -16.24 21.19 -20.89
CA GLN A 584 -17.09 22.28 -21.38
C GLN A 584 -16.31 23.50 -21.87
N GLU A 585 -15.10 23.71 -21.35
CA GLU A 585 -14.22 24.81 -21.75
C GLU A 585 -13.50 24.55 -23.09
N ILE A 586 -13.45 23.30 -23.53
CA ILE A 586 -12.80 22.87 -24.78
C ILE A 586 -13.87 22.32 -25.72
N PRO A 587 -14.44 23.13 -26.63
CA PRO A 587 -15.59 22.76 -27.46
C PRO A 587 -15.40 21.49 -28.31
N GLU A 588 -14.16 21.18 -28.68
CA GLU A 588 -13.75 20.01 -29.46
C GLU A 588 -13.87 18.71 -28.66
N SER A 589 -13.63 18.73 -27.35
CA SER A 589 -13.78 17.54 -26.49
C SER A 589 -15.24 17.05 -26.41
N LEU A 590 -16.19 17.95 -26.68
CA LEU A 590 -17.63 17.64 -26.75
C LEU A 590 -18.08 17.08 -28.12
N ALA A 591 -17.16 16.85 -29.06
CA ALA A 591 -17.51 16.47 -30.43
C ALA A 591 -18.31 15.15 -30.50
N LEU A 592 -17.97 14.15 -29.68
CA LEU A 592 -18.74 12.89 -29.60
C LEU A 592 -20.19 13.15 -29.18
N LYS A 593 -20.42 13.84 -28.07
CA LYS A 593 -21.77 14.15 -27.57
C LYS A 593 -22.58 14.96 -28.59
N LYS A 594 -21.95 15.93 -29.26
CA LYS A 594 -22.57 16.71 -30.35
C LYS A 594 -22.90 15.85 -31.57
N PHE A 595 -22.05 14.89 -31.94
CA PHE A 595 -22.32 13.95 -33.03
C PHE A 595 -23.52 13.04 -32.69
N LEU A 596 -23.54 12.48 -31.48
CA LEU A 596 -24.60 11.60 -31.00
C LEU A 596 -25.96 12.33 -30.90
N SER A 597 -25.96 13.61 -30.54
CA SER A 597 -27.19 14.42 -30.44
C SER A 597 -27.68 14.97 -31.77
N ASN A 598 -26.79 15.49 -32.61
CA ASN A 598 -27.19 16.32 -33.76
C ASN A 598 -27.18 15.57 -35.12
N ARG A 599 -26.48 14.44 -35.24
CA ARG A 599 -26.24 13.76 -36.54
C ARG A 599 -26.79 12.35 -36.61
N ILE A 600 -28.06 12.18 -36.24
CA ILE A 600 -28.79 10.91 -36.31
C ILE A 600 -28.81 10.35 -37.76
N ASP A 601 -28.78 11.23 -38.76
CA ASP A 601 -28.67 10.87 -40.19
C ASP A 601 -27.42 10.04 -40.52
N LEU A 602 -26.32 10.26 -39.78
CA LEU A 602 -25.07 9.54 -39.94
C LEU A 602 -24.96 8.29 -39.05
N GLN A 603 -25.94 8.04 -38.19
CA GLN A 603 -25.90 6.90 -37.26
C GLN A 603 -26.67 5.68 -37.80
N THR A 604 -27.58 5.91 -38.75
CA THR A 604 -28.48 4.87 -39.26
C THR A 604 -27.72 3.81 -40.06
N ASN A 605 -27.99 2.53 -39.81
CA ASN A 605 -27.39 1.36 -40.48
C ASN A 605 -25.85 1.27 -40.36
N LYS A 606 -25.28 1.79 -39.27
CA LYS A 606 -23.84 1.71 -38.99
C LYS A 606 -23.59 1.09 -37.62
N LYS A 607 -22.40 0.53 -37.45
CA LYS A 607 -21.89 0.07 -36.16
C LYS A 607 -21.11 1.22 -35.53
N ILE A 608 -21.59 1.74 -34.42
CA ILE A 608 -20.95 2.84 -33.69
C ILE A 608 -20.36 2.27 -32.41
N VAL A 609 -19.03 2.26 -32.32
CA VAL A 609 -18.30 1.76 -31.16
C VAL A 609 -17.61 2.93 -30.49
N ALA A 610 -17.70 3.03 -29.17
CA ALA A 610 -16.96 4.02 -28.41
C ALA A 610 -16.00 3.34 -27.41
N PHE A 611 -14.82 3.91 -27.25
CA PHE A 611 -13.81 3.54 -26.28
C PHE A 611 -13.50 4.74 -25.38
N GLY A 612 -13.79 4.60 -24.08
CA GLY A 612 -13.38 5.55 -23.04
C GLY A 612 -11.95 5.23 -22.60
N LEU A 613 -11.05 6.20 -22.75
CA LEU A 613 -9.62 6.10 -22.41
C LEU A 613 -9.29 6.71 -21.04
N ASN A 614 -10.31 6.90 -20.21
CA ASN A 614 -10.25 7.55 -18.91
C ASN A 614 -11.43 7.04 -18.05
N ALA A 615 -11.87 7.79 -17.04
CA ALA A 615 -12.90 7.37 -16.11
C ALA A 615 -14.24 6.96 -16.80
N PRO A 616 -14.99 5.99 -16.24
CA PRO A 616 -16.04 5.28 -16.96
C PRO A 616 -17.41 5.98 -17.01
N TYR A 617 -17.58 7.13 -16.35
CA TYR A 617 -18.88 7.74 -16.06
C TYR A 617 -19.21 9.02 -16.86
N TYR A 618 -18.48 9.29 -17.95
CA TYR A 618 -18.67 10.52 -18.73
C TYR A 618 -19.87 10.52 -19.69
N LEU A 619 -20.35 9.34 -20.11
CA LEU A 619 -21.53 9.22 -20.95
C LEU A 619 -22.75 8.86 -20.10
N ASP A 620 -23.86 9.53 -20.36
CA ASP A 620 -25.14 9.22 -19.72
C ASP A 620 -25.87 8.09 -20.48
N ALA A 621 -26.97 7.60 -19.90
CA ALA A 621 -27.77 6.53 -20.50
C ALA A 621 -28.31 6.90 -21.91
N THR A 622 -28.57 8.17 -22.17
CA THR A 622 -29.08 8.65 -23.47
C THR A 622 -27.98 8.60 -24.53
N ASP A 623 -26.77 9.03 -24.18
CA ASP A 623 -25.60 8.91 -25.05
C ASP A 623 -25.29 7.44 -25.35
N ILE A 624 -25.26 6.58 -24.31
CA ILE A 624 -24.95 5.15 -24.43
C ILE A 624 -25.97 4.42 -25.31
N SER A 625 -27.26 4.74 -25.20
CA SER A 625 -28.33 4.11 -26.00
C SER A 625 -28.20 4.26 -27.52
N LYS A 626 -27.36 5.20 -27.98
CA LYS A 626 -27.10 5.47 -29.41
C LYS A 626 -25.88 4.71 -29.93
N LEU A 627 -25.12 4.07 -29.05
CA LEU A 627 -23.93 3.30 -29.39
C LEU A 627 -24.31 1.84 -29.63
N THR A 628 -23.63 1.20 -30.57
CA THR A 628 -23.72 -0.24 -30.77
C THR A 628 -22.98 -1.00 -29.68
N ALA A 629 -21.81 -0.49 -29.27
CA ALA A 629 -21.07 -1.00 -28.13
C ALA A 629 -20.25 0.15 -27.50
N TYR A 630 -20.11 0.13 -26.18
CA TYR A 630 -19.29 1.07 -25.42
C TYR A 630 -18.36 0.29 -24.49
N TYR A 631 -17.06 0.57 -24.61
CA TYR A 631 -16.00 -0.01 -23.79
C TYR A 631 -15.27 1.08 -23.02
N VAL A 632 -14.70 0.73 -21.88
CA VAL A 632 -13.75 1.57 -21.14
C VAL A 632 -12.46 0.77 -20.95
N VAL A 633 -11.33 1.38 -21.29
CA VAL A 633 -9.99 0.80 -21.13
C VAL A 633 -9.12 1.62 -20.18
N PHE A 634 -9.63 2.72 -19.62
CA PHE A 634 -9.02 3.56 -18.58
C PHE A 634 -7.72 4.30 -18.93
N GLY A 635 -6.94 3.84 -19.91
CA GLY A 635 -5.66 4.44 -20.29
C GLY A 635 -5.53 4.77 -21.77
N LYS A 636 -4.52 5.58 -22.09
CA LYS A 636 -4.25 6.11 -23.45
C LYS A 636 -2.85 5.79 -23.98
N THR A 637 -2.06 5.02 -23.24
CA THR A 637 -0.72 4.58 -23.69
C THR A 637 -0.84 3.61 -24.88
N SER A 638 0.27 3.35 -25.57
CA SER A 638 0.29 2.48 -26.76
C SER A 638 -0.27 1.07 -26.49
N THR A 639 -0.05 0.53 -25.29
CA THR A 639 -0.55 -0.79 -24.90
C THR A 639 -2.07 -0.84 -24.75
N PHE A 640 -2.68 0.22 -24.22
CA PHE A 640 -4.14 0.35 -24.19
C PHE A 640 -4.71 0.53 -25.61
N VAL A 641 -4.01 1.27 -26.48
CA VAL A 641 -4.40 1.40 -27.90
C VAL A 641 -4.37 0.05 -28.63
N ASP A 642 -3.39 -0.80 -28.33
CA ASP A 642 -3.34 -2.17 -28.86
C ASP A 642 -4.49 -3.03 -28.35
N THR A 643 -4.86 -2.86 -27.08
CA THR A 643 -6.00 -3.57 -26.48
C THR A 643 -7.30 -3.17 -27.16
N ILE A 644 -7.49 -1.89 -27.48
CA ILE A 644 -8.66 -1.42 -28.26
C ILE A 644 -8.75 -2.13 -29.61
N ALA A 645 -7.62 -2.23 -30.33
CA ALA A 645 -7.59 -2.94 -31.60
C ALA A 645 -7.98 -4.42 -31.43
N ARG A 646 -7.50 -5.08 -30.37
CA ARG A 646 -7.82 -6.47 -30.06
C ARG A 646 -9.27 -6.70 -29.66
N ILE A 647 -9.86 -5.79 -28.91
CA ILE A 647 -11.28 -5.81 -28.55
C ILE A 647 -12.14 -5.60 -29.79
N LEU A 648 -11.80 -4.60 -30.63
CA LEU A 648 -12.54 -4.29 -31.85
C LEU A 648 -12.56 -5.48 -32.83
N PHE A 649 -11.46 -6.23 -32.92
CA PHE A 649 -11.33 -7.43 -33.74
C PHE A 649 -11.71 -8.73 -33.01
N GLN A 650 -12.26 -8.64 -31.80
CA GLN A 650 -12.77 -9.76 -31.01
C GLN A 650 -11.72 -10.85 -30.72
N GLU A 651 -10.44 -10.50 -30.66
CA GLU A 651 -9.36 -11.42 -30.26
C GLU A 651 -9.30 -11.60 -28.75
N VAL A 652 -9.70 -10.57 -27.99
CA VAL A 652 -9.69 -10.53 -26.52
C VAL A 652 -11.07 -10.19 -26.00
N THR A 653 -11.53 -10.93 -25.00
CA THR A 653 -12.72 -10.60 -24.21
C THR A 653 -12.35 -9.71 -23.05
N THR A 654 -13.22 -8.77 -22.70
CA THR A 654 -13.04 -7.89 -21.54
C THR A 654 -13.28 -8.67 -20.25
N GLU A 655 -12.32 -8.65 -19.33
CA GLU A 655 -12.39 -9.35 -18.04
C GLU A 655 -12.49 -8.39 -16.85
N GLY A 656 -12.23 -7.09 -17.07
CA GLY A 656 -12.23 -6.09 -16.01
C GLY A 656 -13.60 -5.88 -15.39
N SER A 657 -13.59 -5.38 -14.16
CA SER A 657 -14.78 -4.97 -13.40
C SER A 657 -14.70 -3.49 -13.08
N LEU A 658 -15.85 -2.81 -12.98
CA LEU A 658 -15.88 -1.39 -12.68
C LEU A 658 -15.51 -1.13 -11.22
N PRO A 659 -14.44 -0.36 -10.94
CA PRO A 659 -14.01 -0.08 -9.57
C PRO A 659 -14.75 1.11 -8.95
N VAL A 660 -15.73 1.70 -9.66
CA VAL A 660 -16.47 2.91 -9.26
C VAL A 660 -17.93 2.80 -9.68
N ASN A 661 -18.79 3.60 -9.06
CA ASN A 661 -20.18 3.75 -9.48
C ASN A 661 -20.25 4.32 -10.91
N VAL A 662 -21.18 3.81 -11.74
CA VAL A 662 -21.42 4.33 -13.09
C VAL A 662 -22.91 4.57 -13.33
N PRO A 663 -23.39 5.80 -13.12
CA PRO A 663 -24.81 6.14 -13.29
C PRO A 663 -25.36 5.87 -14.69
N GLY A 664 -24.53 6.05 -15.73
CA GLY A 664 -24.92 5.90 -17.14
C GLY A 664 -25.46 4.51 -17.51
N ILE A 665 -25.06 3.48 -16.75
CA ILE A 665 -25.54 2.09 -16.92
C ILE A 665 -26.21 1.54 -15.65
N ALA A 666 -26.53 2.42 -14.68
CA ALA A 666 -27.06 2.05 -13.37
C ALA A 666 -26.20 1.01 -12.61
N TYR A 667 -24.88 1.10 -12.75
CA TYR A 667 -23.94 0.25 -11.99
C TYR A 667 -23.65 0.86 -10.62
N ASP A 668 -23.94 0.08 -9.58
CA ASP A 668 -23.68 0.41 -8.17
C ASP A 668 -22.62 -0.54 -7.62
N LEU A 669 -21.49 0.04 -7.21
CA LEU A 669 -20.30 -0.69 -6.77
C LEU A 669 -20.57 -1.49 -5.50
N ILE A 670 -21.31 -0.93 -4.53
CA ILE A 670 -21.60 -1.61 -3.26
C ILE A 670 -22.41 -2.87 -3.50
N ASN A 671 -23.42 -2.81 -4.37
CA ASN A 671 -24.18 -3.99 -4.77
C ASN A 671 -23.31 -5.01 -5.53
N ALA A 672 -22.43 -4.55 -6.43
CA ALA A 672 -21.54 -5.43 -7.18
C ALA A 672 -20.55 -6.19 -6.28
N MET A 673 -20.06 -5.56 -5.21
CA MET A 673 -19.16 -6.16 -4.22
C MET A 673 -19.87 -6.96 -3.12
N SER A 674 -21.21 -6.99 -3.12
CA SER A 674 -21.98 -7.80 -2.18
C SER A 674 -21.89 -9.29 -2.54
N PRO A 675 -22.07 -10.23 -1.59
CA PRO A 675 -22.04 -11.66 -1.88
C PRO A 675 -22.97 -12.08 -3.03
N ASP A 676 -22.47 -12.81 -4.04
CA ASP A 676 -23.29 -13.30 -5.14
C ASP A 676 -24.47 -14.16 -4.61
N PRO A 677 -25.74 -13.80 -4.86
CA PRO A 677 -26.91 -14.54 -4.38
C PRO A 677 -27.04 -15.94 -4.98
N LEU A 678 -26.40 -16.22 -6.11
CA LEU A 678 -26.43 -17.53 -6.78
C LEU A 678 -25.39 -18.51 -6.24
N GLN A 679 -24.43 -18.04 -5.45
CA GLN A 679 -23.38 -18.90 -4.91
C GLN A 679 -23.92 -19.85 -3.83
N ILE A 680 -23.26 -21.01 -3.69
CA ILE A 680 -23.48 -21.94 -2.58
C ILE A 680 -22.25 -21.86 -1.68
N ILE A 681 -22.39 -21.24 -0.52
CA ILE A 681 -21.29 -21.04 0.43
C ILE A 681 -20.83 -22.41 0.97
N PRO A 682 -19.59 -22.85 0.74
CA PRO A 682 -19.05 -24.04 1.37
C PRO A 682 -18.93 -23.83 2.88
N VAL A 683 -19.16 -24.88 3.68
CA VAL A 683 -19.02 -24.81 5.14
C VAL A 683 -18.13 -25.96 5.59
N PHE A 684 -17.17 -25.67 6.45
CA PHE A 684 -16.19 -26.61 6.98
C PHE A 684 -16.14 -26.56 8.50
N VAL A 685 -15.76 -27.68 9.11
CA VAL A 685 -15.36 -27.75 10.52
C VAL A 685 -13.84 -27.92 10.56
N GLU A 686 -13.14 -26.94 11.14
CA GLU A 686 -11.72 -27.02 11.43
C GLU A 686 -11.54 -27.58 12.84
N LEU A 687 -10.93 -28.76 12.94
CA LEU A 687 -10.48 -29.33 14.21
C LEU A 687 -9.10 -28.77 14.57
N PRO A 688 -8.73 -28.69 15.86
CA PRO A 688 -7.38 -28.34 16.26
C PRO A 688 -6.40 -29.32 15.61
N GLN A 689 -5.51 -28.82 14.74
CA GLN A 689 -4.45 -29.65 14.17
C GLN A 689 -3.53 -30.12 15.30
N LEU A 690 -3.59 -31.40 15.65
CA LEU A 690 -2.47 -32.07 16.31
C LEU A 690 -1.26 -31.93 15.38
N SER A 691 -0.19 -31.32 15.89
CA SER A 691 1.03 -31.05 15.14
C SER A 691 1.48 -32.28 14.33
N GLN A 692 1.52 -32.14 13.00
CA GLN A 692 1.90 -33.23 12.10
C GLN A 692 3.37 -33.60 12.31
N THR A 693 3.62 -34.77 12.89
CA THR A 693 4.86 -35.50 12.68
C THR A 693 4.92 -35.98 11.22
N SER A 694 6.03 -35.65 10.57
CA SER A 694 6.37 -36.01 9.21
C SER A 694 6.55 -37.52 9.02
N GLU A 695 5.56 -38.19 8.44
CA GLU A 695 5.74 -39.37 7.58
C GLU A 695 4.76 -39.30 6.40
N PRO A 696 5.16 -39.71 5.18
CA PRO A 696 4.27 -39.74 4.03
C PRO A 696 3.36 -40.96 4.15
N VAL A 697 2.17 -40.77 4.71
CA VAL A 697 1.10 -41.77 4.66
C VAL A 697 0.15 -41.41 3.53
N ALA A 698 -0.22 -42.45 2.77
CA ALA A 698 -1.05 -42.39 1.59
C ALA A 698 -2.34 -41.56 1.76
N THR A 699 -2.80 -41.03 0.63
CA THR A 699 -4.06 -40.30 0.43
C THR A 699 -5.18 -40.81 1.34
N PRO A 700 -5.74 -39.99 2.24
CA PRO A 700 -6.94 -40.37 2.96
C PRO A 700 -8.14 -40.34 2.00
N PRO A 701 -9.08 -41.29 2.11
CA PRO A 701 -10.34 -41.21 1.38
C PRO A 701 -11.21 -40.07 1.93
N PRO A 702 -12.03 -39.41 1.10
CA PRO A 702 -13.00 -38.43 1.58
C PRO A 702 -14.16 -39.15 2.29
N ASN A 703 -14.62 -38.56 3.40
CA ASN A 703 -15.78 -38.96 4.24
C ASN A 703 -15.55 -40.04 5.33
N GLU A 704 -14.70 -39.77 6.33
CA GLU A 704 -14.95 -40.34 7.67
C GLU A 704 -15.73 -39.33 8.52
N ILE A 705 -16.99 -39.65 8.80
CA ILE A 705 -17.87 -38.91 9.72
C ILE A 705 -17.28 -39.06 11.12
N GLN A 706 -16.58 -38.04 11.62
CA GLN A 706 -16.11 -38.02 13.00
C GLN A 706 -17.27 -37.66 13.94
N ASN A 707 -17.43 -38.47 15.00
CA ASN A 707 -18.47 -38.29 16.01
C ASN A 707 -18.09 -37.13 16.92
N LEU A 708 -18.85 -36.02 16.83
CA LEU A 708 -18.72 -34.87 17.73
C LEU A 708 -19.31 -35.19 19.11
N GLU A 709 -18.60 -34.83 20.18
CA GLU A 709 -19.06 -35.04 21.55
C GLU A 709 -19.79 -33.82 22.13
N LEU A 710 -20.68 -34.07 23.10
CA LEU A 710 -21.39 -33.01 23.82
C LEU A 710 -20.38 -32.16 24.62
N GLY A 711 -20.42 -30.84 24.42
CA GLY A 711 -19.55 -29.88 25.09
C GLY A 711 -18.23 -29.58 24.39
N GLU A 712 -17.92 -30.27 23.28
CA GLU A 712 -16.77 -30.01 22.41
C GLU A 712 -16.91 -28.66 21.69
N THR A 713 -15.81 -27.93 21.55
CA THR A 713 -15.78 -26.66 20.79
C THR A 713 -15.19 -26.91 19.41
N ILE A 714 -15.98 -26.63 18.38
CA ILE A 714 -15.57 -26.70 16.98
C ILE A 714 -15.39 -25.31 16.39
N THR A 715 -14.45 -25.17 15.46
CA THR A 715 -14.31 -23.95 14.66
C THR A 715 -15.04 -24.15 13.34
N LEU A 716 -16.10 -23.38 13.13
CA LEU A 716 -16.80 -23.31 11.85
C LEU A 716 -16.06 -22.34 10.93
N ARG A 717 -15.90 -22.72 9.67
CA ARG A 717 -15.28 -21.90 8.63
C ARG A 717 -16.13 -21.91 7.36
N SER A 718 -16.34 -20.75 6.75
CA SER A 718 -16.92 -20.68 5.39
C SER A 718 -15.85 -20.95 4.32
N GLY A 719 -16.27 -21.32 3.10
CA GLY A 719 -15.43 -21.11 1.93
C GLY A 719 -15.16 -19.62 1.70
N VAL A 720 -14.35 -19.31 0.69
CA VAL A 720 -14.25 -17.94 0.17
C VAL A 720 -15.62 -17.57 -0.38
N ILE A 721 -16.17 -16.47 0.12
CA ILE A 721 -17.41 -15.88 -0.38
C ILE A 721 -17.02 -14.91 -1.48
N TYR A 722 -17.64 -15.07 -2.64
CA TYR A 722 -17.38 -14.26 -3.82
C TYR A 722 -18.47 -13.21 -4.04
N ASP A 723 -18.11 -12.07 -4.60
CA ASP A 723 -19.03 -11.02 -5.01
C ASP A 723 -19.62 -11.28 -6.41
N HIS A 724 -20.44 -10.36 -6.92
CA HIS A 724 -21.04 -10.50 -8.26
C HIS A 724 -19.98 -10.47 -9.39
N ASN A 725 -18.80 -9.91 -9.10
CA ASN A 725 -17.68 -9.81 -10.02
C ASN A 725 -16.69 -10.98 -9.87
N GLN A 726 -17.03 -12.00 -9.06
CA GLN A 726 -16.18 -13.17 -8.75
C GLN A 726 -14.89 -12.84 -7.98
N ASN A 727 -14.83 -11.69 -7.33
CA ASN A 727 -13.74 -11.34 -6.40
C ASN A 727 -14.13 -11.76 -4.97
N PRO A 728 -13.17 -12.08 -4.10
CA PRO A 728 -13.46 -12.27 -2.68
C PRO A 728 -14.15 -11.03 -2.10
N VAL A 729 -15.22 -11.22 -1.34
CA VAL A 729 -15.94 -10.09 -0.73
C VAL A 729 -15.03 -9.31 0.24
N PRO A 730 -15.24 -7.98 0.37
CA PRO A 730 -14.47 -7.15 1.30
C PRO A 730 -14.46 -7.68 2.73
N ASP A 731 -13.39 -7.38 3.46
CA ASP A 731 -13.29 -7.71 4.88
C ASP A 731 -14.36 -6.96 5.69
N GLY A 732 -14.89 -7.60 6.72
CA GLY A 732 -16.02 -7.04 7.47
C GLY A 732 -17.40 -7.45 6.93
N THR A 733 -17.47 -8.16 5.80
CA THR A 733 -18.75 -8.69 5.29
C THR A 733 -19.36 -9.67 6.29
N VAL A 734 -20.61 -9.44 6.67
CA VAL A 734 -21.27 -10.19 7.75
C VAL A 734 -21.71 -11.56 7.28
N VAL A 735 -21.26 -12.61 7.98
CA VAL A 735 -21.66 -13.99 7.77
C VAL A 735 -22.38 -14.52 9.01
N ARG A 736 -23.57 -15.07 8.78
CA ARG A 736 -24.43 -15.70 9.79
C ARG A 736 -24.29 -17.21 9.69
N PHE A 737 -23.77 -17.85 10.73
CA PHE A 737 -23.86 -19.29 10.90
C PHE A 737 -25.18 -19.64 11.60
N LEU A 738 -26.01 -20.44 10.94
CA LEU A 738 -27.29 -20.93 11.43
C LEU A 738 -27.11 -22.36 11.92
N VAL A 739 -27.26 -22.55 13.23
CA VAL A 739 -27.08 -23.85 13.89
C VAL A 739 -28.42 -24.33 14.43
N SER A 740 -28.84 -25.54 14.08
CA SER A 740 -30.13 -26.10 14.48
C SER A 740 -30.05 -27.59 14.82
N TYR A 741 -30.98 -28.07 15.65
CA TYR A 741 -31.11 -29.49 16.00
C TYR A 741 -32.49 -30.01 15.56
N GLU A 742 -32.54 -31.21 14.97
CA GLU A 742 -33.76 -31.76 14.33
C GLU A 742 -34.98 -31.86 15.27
N LYS A 743 -34.76 -32.05 16.58
CA LYS A 743 -35.85 -32.12 17.57
C LYS A 743 -36.40 -30.75 17.99
N ASP A 744 -35.77 -29.65 17.59
CA ASP A 744 -36.12 -28.31 18.05
C ASP A 744 -35.93 -27.26 16.94
N LEU A 745 -36.68 -27.42 15.84
CA LEU A 745 -36.68 -26.50 14.69
C LEU A 745 -37.09 -25.05 15.07
N SER A 746 -37.64 -24.85 16.27
CA SER A 746 -37.98 -23.56 16.87
C SER A 746 -36.79 -22.80 17.48
N ASN A 747 -35.67 -23.49 17.78
CA ASN A 747 -34.47 -22.92 18.39
C ASN A 747 -33.29 -22.96 17.39
N VAL A 748 -33.35 -22.11 16.36
CA VAL A 748 -32.20 -21.87 15.49
C VAL A 748 -31.28 -20.85 16.16
N GLN A 749 -30.06 -21.26 16.48
CA GLN A 749 -29.04 -20.33 16.97
C GLN A 749 -28.36 -19.65 15.79
N GLN A 750 -28.40 -18.32 15.76
CA GLN A 750 -27.70 -17.50 14.78
C GLN A 750 -26.44 -16.93 15.42
N ILE A 751 -25.29 -17.14 14.78
CA ILE A 751 -24.00 -16.62 15.22
C ILE A 751 -23.43 -15.77 14.10
N GLU A 752 -23.21 -14.49 14.38
CA GLU A 752 -22.66 -13.52 13.43
C GLU A 752 -21.16 -13.38 13.61
N THR A 753 -20.45 -13.36 12.48
CA THR A 753 -19.02 -13.07 12.38
C THR A 753 -18.78 -12.31 11.07
N THR A 754 -17.56 -11.84 10.85
CA THR A 754 -17.19 -11.12 9.63
C THR A 754 -16.15 -11.89 8.82
N THR A 755 -16.11 -11.64 7.51
CA THR A 755 -15.08 -12.16 6.63
C THR A 755 -13.71 -11.52 6.91
N PHE A 756 -12.67 -12.32 6.70
CA PHE A 756 -11.29 -11.90 6.50
C PHE A 756 -10.74 -12.66 5.29
N GLN A 757 -10.29 -11.94 4.27
CA GLN A 757 -9.97 -12.43 2.93
C GLN A 757 -11.09 -13.29 2.34
N GLY A 758 -12.33 -12.77 2.42
CA GLY A 758 -13.54 -13.47 1.95
C GLY A 758 -13.95 -14.70 2.79
N VAL A 759 -13.27 -15.02 3.88
CA VAL A 759 -13.53 -16.20 4.72
C VAL A 759 -13.97 -15.82 6.12
N ALA A 760 -15.10 -16.35 6.57
CA ALA A 760 -15.62 -16.18 7.93
C ALA A 760 -15.27 -17.38 8.82
N ARG A 761 -14.87 -17.11 10.07
CA ARG A 761 -14.59 -18.13 11.09
C ARG A 761 -15.33 -17.83 12.39
N VAL A 762 -15.81 -18.87 13.06
CA VAL A 762 -16.42 -18.73 14.39
C VAL A 762 -16.27 -20.01 15.22
N ALA A 763 -16.00 -19.86 16.52
CA ALA A 763 -15.99 -20.97 17.45
C ALA A 763 -17.41 -21.26 17.96
N TYR A 764 -17.85 -22.51 17.87
CA TYR A 764 -19.14 -22.97 18.36
C TYR A 764 -18.95 -24.15 19.31
N ARG A 765 -19.58 -24.07 20.49
CA ARG A 765 -19.57 -25.16 21.47
C ARG A 765 -20.83 -25.99 21.33
N VAL A 766 -20.70 -27.31 21.17
CA VAL A 766 -21.82 -28.24 21.03
C VAL A 766 -22.62 -28.31 22.32
N GLN A 767 -23.88 -27.89 22.30
CA GLN A 767 -24.72 -27.73 23.51
C GLN A 767 -25.75 -28.83 23.72
N ASN A 768 -26.23 -29.48 22.66
CA ASN A 768 -27.31 -30.46 22.71
C ASN A 768 -26.93 -31.76 21.99
N THR A 769 -27.60 -32.86 22.35
CA THR A 769 -27.44 -34.17 21.70
C THR A 769 -28.47 -34.35 20.57
N GLY A 770 -28.14 -35.09 19.51
CA GLY A 770 -29.00 -35.33 18.35
C GLY A 770 -28.38 -34.89 17.02
N LEU A 771 -29.19 -34.82 15.96
CA LEU A 771 -28.74 -34.39 14.64
C LEU A 771 -28.54 -32.87 14.59
N LEU A 772 -27.27 -32.45 14.59
CA LEU A 772 -26.81 -31.07 14.43
C LEU A 772 -26.75 -30.72 12.95
N ARG A 773 -27.40 -29.62 12.56
CA ARG A 773 -27.33 -29.02 11.23
C ARG A 773 -26.71 -27.65 11.29
N ILE A 774 -25.68 -27.41 10.47
CA ILE A 774 -24.99 -26.14 10.35
C ILE A 774 -25.14 -25.62 8.92
N LYS A 775 -25.51 -24.34 8.80
CA LYS A 775 -25.56 -23.58 7.55
C LYS A 775 -24.84 -22.24 7.73
N ALA A 776 -24.47 -21.61 6.62
CA ALA A 776 -23.97 -20.25 6.58
C ALA A 776 -24.85 -19.40 5.63
N SER A 777 -24.93 -18.11 5.87
CA SER A 777 -25.58 -17.16 4.97
C SER A 777 -24.91 -15.80 5.10
N SER A 778 -24.77 -15.07 4.00
CA SER A 778 -24.18 -13.74 3.95
C SER A 778 -25.02 -12.93 2.97
N ASP A 779 -25.88 -12.03 3.44
CA ASP A 779 -26.86 -11.35 2.57
C ASP A 779 -26.15 -10.66 1.38
N PRO A 780 -26.60 -10.86 0.12
CA PRO A 780 -27.79 -11.61 -0.33
C PRO A 780 -27.60 -13.11 -0.64
N ALA A 781 -26.40 -13.67 -0.44
CA ALA A 781 -26.11 -15.11 -0.55
C ALA A 781 -26.69 -15.92 0.62
N LEU A 782 -27.88 -16.48 0.42
CA LEU A 782 -28.64 -17.22 1.45
C LEU A 782 -28.38 -18.74 1.45
N ASN A 783 -27.73 -19.27 0.41
CA ASN A 783 -27.54 -20.70 0.24
C ASN A 783 -26.14 -21.14 0.67
N SER A 784 -26.06 -22.22 1.46
CA SER A 784 -24.81 -22.87 1.81
C SER A 784 -24.90 -24.38 1.70
N GLN A 785 -23.74 -25.02 1.64
CA GLN A 785 -23.62 -26.43 1.99
C GLN A 785 -24.14 -26.63 3.42
N VAL A 786 -24.89 -27.72 3.63
CA VAL A 786 -25.39 -28.11 4.95
C VAL A 786 -24.47 -29.17 5.52
N LEU A 787 -23.88 -28.91 6.68
CA LEU A 787 -23.16 -29.94 7.43
C LEU A 787 -24.11 -30.61 8.43
N GLU A 788 -24.10 -31.93 8.46
CA GLU A 788 -24.90 -32.74 9.38
C GLU A 788 -23.99 -33.61 10.24
N PHE A 789 -24.17 -33.55 11.56
CA PHE A 789 -23.44 -34.38 12.52
C PHE A 789 -24.41 -35.02 13.51
N ASN A 790 -24.20 -36.30 13.81
CA ASN A 790 -25.00 -37.01 14.81
C ASN A 790 -24.27 -37.02 16.15
N ILE A 791 -24.75 -36.25 17.13
CA ILE A 791 -24.14 -36.17 18.46
C ILE A 791 -24.78 -37.23 19.37
N PRO A 792 -24.00 -38.24 19.83
CA PRO A 792 -24.53 -39.31 20.65
C PRO A 792 -25.08 -38.79 21.97
N SER A 793 -26.21 -39.35 22.41
CA SER A 793 -26.70 -39.13 23.76
C SER A 793 -25.81 -39.90 24.74
N PRO A 794 -25.35 -39.29 25.85
CA PRO A 794 -24.56 -40.00 26.84
C PRO A 794 -25.38 -41.16 27.41
N GLU A 795 -24.94 -42.40 27.18
CA GLU A 795 -25.50 -43.57 27.86
C GLU A 795 -25.22 -43.45 29.36
N GLY A 796 -26.26 -43.28 30.17
CA GLY A 796 -26.19 -43.45 31.62
C GLY A 796 -26.23 -42.20 32.50
N ALA A 797 -26.90 -41.11 32.11
CA ALA A 797 -27.25 -40.05 33.06
C ALA A 797 -28.70 -40.21 33.55
N GLU A 798 -28.89 -41.02 34.60
CA GLU A 798 -30.10 -40.94 35.42
C GLU A 798 -30.22 -39.51 35.96
N ALA A 799 -31.34 -38.86 35.66
CA ALA A 799 -31.67 -37.54 36.15
C ALA A 799 -31.73 -37.55 37.69
N THR A 800 -30.66 -37.09 38.34
CA THR A 800 -30.73 -36.73 39.76
C THR A 800 -31.30 -35.32 39.82
N ILE A 801 -32.62 -35.23 39.96
CA ILE A 801 -33.31 -33.96 40.26
C ILE A 801 -32.87 -33.53 41.66
N VAL A 802 -31.92 -32.62 41.76
CA VAL A 802 -31.66 -31.89 43.00
C VAL A 802 -32.67 -30.74 43.06
N VAL A 803 -33.79 -30.99 43.74
CA VAL A 803 -34.74 -29.95 44.15
C VAL A 803 -34.05 -29.07 45.19
N LEU A 804 -33.55 -27.90 44.81
CA LEU A 804 -33.20 -26.86 45.77
C LEU A 804 -34.47 -26.11 46.17
N SER A 805 -34.79 -26.19 47.46
CA SER A 805 -35.94 -25.57 48.11
C SER A 805 -35.94 -24.05 47.94
N THR A 806 -37.08 -23.53 47.52
CA THR A 806 -37.42 -22.12 47.37
C THR A 806 -37.47 -21.42 48.74
N PRO A 807 -36.73 -20.33 48.99
CA PRO A 807 -36.96 -19.49 50.15
C PRO A 807 -38.17 -18.58 49.92
N GLU A 808 -38.98 -18.49 50.97
CA GLU A 808 -40.25 -17.81 51.14
C GLU A 808 -40.18 -16.28 50.90
N ALA A 809 -41.21 -15.75 50.27
CA ALA A 809 -41.33 -14.32 49.95
C ALA A 809 -41.57 -13.47 51.21
N THR A 810 -40.71 -12.46 51.41
CA THR A 810 -40.91 -11.37 52.39
C THR A 810 -41.24 -10.08 51.60
N PRO A 811 -42.21 -9.25 52.04
CA PRO A 811 -42.89 -8.31 51.17
C PRO A 811 -42.10 -7.04 50.83
N THR A 812 -42.46 -6.48 49.68
CA THR A 812 -42.07 -5.21 49.10
C THR A 812 -42.29 -4.00 50.03
N LEU A 813 -41.26 -3.14 50.16
CA LEU A 813 -41.42 -1.73 50.53
C LEU A 813 -40.99 -0.84 49.35
N THR A 814 -41.88 0.05 48.94
CA THR A 814 -41.71 1.12 47.92
C THR A 814 -40.92 2.30 48.56
N PRO A 815 -40.24 3.16 47.77
CA PRO A 815 -38.99 3.81 48.15
C PRO A 815 -39.17 5.09 48.97
N THR A 816 -38.18 5.40 49.81
CA THR A 816 -38.02 6.72 50.42
C THR A 816 -36.76 7.39 49.86
N HIS A 817 -36.94 8.61 49.36
CA HIS A 817 -35.89 9.52 48.91
C HIS A 817 -34.82 9.74 49.98
N THR A 818 -33.53 9.72 49.62
CA THR A 818 -32.50 10.51 50.32
C THR A 818 -31.32 10.84 49.39
N ILE A 819 -31.29 12.12 49.00
CA ILE A 819 -30.17 13.08 49.03
C ILE A 819 -28.77 12.60 48.60
N THR A 820 -28.29 13.28 47.56
CA THR A 820 -26.93 13.44 47.05
C THR A 820 -25.83 13.46 48.13
N SER A 821 -24.83 12.58 47.99
CA SER A 821 -23.50 12.76 48.58
C SER A 821 -22.42 12.57 47.51
N MET A 822 -21.42 13.46 47.58
CA MET A 822 -20.28 13.65 46.67
C MET A 822 -19.49 12.39 46.26
N PRO A 823 -18.78 12.43 45.12
CA PRO A 823 -18.03 11.29 44.59
C PRO A 823 -16.80 10.97 45.45
N PRO A 824 -16.47 9.68 45.66
CA PRO A 824 -15.16 9.31 46.18
C PRO A 824 -14.09 9.45 45.09
N THR A 825 -12.95 9.95 45.53
CA THR A 825 -11.65 10.03 44.85
C THR A 825 -11.28 8.72 44.13
N PRO A 826 -10.65 8.77 42.94
CA PRO A 826 -10.29 7.56 42.19
C PRO A 826 -9.29 6.73 42.99
N THR A 827 -9.60 5.45 43.18
CA THR A 827 -8.64 4.45 43.62
C THR A 827 -7.79 4.06 42.41
N GLU A 828 -6.47 4.21 42.54
CA GLU A 828 -5.48 3.72 41.56
C GLU A 828 -5.73 2.24 41.27
N ILE A 829 -6.11 1.95 40.02
CA ILE A 829 -6.08 0.60 39.48
C ILE A 829 -4.62 0.32 39.19
N VAL A 830 -3.94 -0.34 40.14
CA VAL A 830 -2.65 -0.98 39.88
C VAL A 830 -2.91 -2.12 38.89
N VAL A 831 -2.63 -1.86 37.62
CA VAL A 831 -2.51 -2.89 36.60
C VAL A 831 -1.39 -3.83 37.05
N PRO A 832 -1.63 -5.14 37.23
CA PRO A 832 -0.53 -6.05 37.50
C PRO A 832 0.39 -6.04 36.30
N GLU A 833 1.62 -5.59 36.54
CA GLU A 833 2.74 -5.58 35.61
C GLU A 833 2.85 -6.97 34.96
N SER A 834 2.60 -7.05 33.65
CA SER A 834 2.87 -8.25 32.88
C SER A 834 4.38 -8.44 32.86
N ILE A 835 4.88 -9.29 33.75
CA ILE A 835 6.30 -9.66 33.80
C ILE A 835 6.65 -10.28 32.43
N ASP A 836 7.50 -9.59 31.67
CA ASP A 836 8.05 -10.07 30.40
C ASP A 836 8.91 -11.31 30.68
N THR A 837 8.33 -12.51 30.53
CA THR A 837 9.02 -13.79 30.77
C THR A 837 9.86 -14.20 29.56
N LYS A 838 10.67 -13.28 29.02
CA LYS A 838 11.70 -13.63 28.03
C LYS A 838 12.99 -14.00 28.76
N PRO A 839 13.60 -15.16 28.47
CA PRO A 839 14.83 -15.59 29.13
C PRO A 839 15.94 -14.58 28.89
N GLY A 840 16.41 -13.95 29.95
CA GLY A 840 17.42 -12.91 29.93
C GLY A 840 18.84 -13.45 29.94
N PHE A 841 19.82 -12.55 29.90
CA PHE A 841 21.24 -12.89 29.99
C PHE A 841 21.58 -13.70 31.25
N VAL A 842 20.91 -13.39 32.38
CA VAL A 842 21.12 -14.08 33.66
C VAL A 842 20.67 -15.55 33.58
N ASP A 843 19.57 -15.84 32.89
CA ASP A 843 19.06 -17.21 32.72
C ASP A 843 20.00 -18.04 31.85
N TRP A 844 20.50 -17.46 30.76
CA TRP A 844 21.50 -18.07 29.88
C TRP A 844 22.81 -18.37 30.63
N PHE A 845 23.30 -17.41 31.44
CA PHE A 845 24.53 -17.58 32.20
C PHE A 845 24.38 -18.67 33.28
N ALA A 846 23.29 -18.63 34.05
CA ALA A 846 23.00 -19.63 35.08
C ALA A 846 22.87 -21.05 34.48
N MET A 847 22.19 -21.18 33.34
CA MET A 847 22.07 -22.44 32.59
C MET A 847 23.43 -22.94 32.10
N SER A 848 24.24 -22.06 31.51
CA SER A 848 25.57 -22.41 30.99
C SER A 848 26.46 -22.96 32.11
N VAL A 849 26.47 -22.30 33.27
CA VAL A 849 27.21 -22.78 34.45
C VAL A 849 26.76 -24.18 34.85
N ILE A 850 25.46 -24.46 34.87
CA ILE A 850 24.92 -25.78 35.22
C ILE A 850 25.30 -26.84 34.20
N VAL A 851 25.14 -26.57 32.90
CA VAL A 851 25.45 -27.53 31.83
C VAL A 851 26.94 -27.89 31.87
N PHE A 852 27.82 -26.90 32.01
CA PHE A 852 29.26 -27.14 32.07
C PHE A 852 29.70 -27.78 33.39
N ALA A 853 29.15 -27.39 34.54
CA ALA A 853 29.47 -28.02 35.83
C ALA A 853 29.02 -29.48 35.89
N SER A 854 27.81 -29.76 35.40
CA SER A 854 27.26 -31.13 35.35
C SER A 854 28.04 -32.00 34.37
N SER A 855 28.40 -31.46 33.21
CA SER A 855 29.22 -32.16 32.22
C SER A 855 30.67 -32.36 32.69
N ALA A 856 31.24 -31.44 33.47
CA ALA A 856 32.53 -31.65 34.13
C ALA A 856 32.45 -32.82 35.13
N GLY A 857 31.34 -32.97 35.85
CA GLY A 857 31.07 -34.14 36.67
C GLY A 857 31.10 -35.44 35.85
N VAL A 858 30.46 -35.45 34.67
CA VAL A 858 30.50 -36.57 33.71
C VAL A 858 31.93 -36.86 33.24
N PHE A 859 32.74 -35.82 32.99
CA PHE A 859 34.14 -35.96 32.59
C PHE A 859 34.98 -36.62 33.68
N PHE A 860 34.89 -36.14 34.92
CA PHE A 860 35.65 -36.71 36.05
C PHE A 860 35.25 -38.16 36.31
N PHE A 861 33.95 -38.46 36.27
CA PHE A 861 33.44 -39.83 36.37
C PHE A 861 33.96 -40.72 35.24
N SER A 862 33.90 -40.24 33.99
CA SER A 862 34.31 -41.02 32.84
C SER A 862 35.84 -41.16 32.74
N ARG A 863 36.63 -40.20 33.21
CA ARG A 863 38.09 -40.25 33.19
C ARG A 863 38.64 -41.34 34.10
N ASN A 864 38.00 -41.57 35.25
CA ASN A 864 38.43 -42.61 36.20
C ASN A 864 38.08 -44.04 35.75
N ARG A 865 37.17 -44.21 34.78
CA ARG A 865 36.62 -45.52 34.37
C ARG A 865 36.97 -45.90 32.92
N PHE A 866 37.29 -44.94 32.06
CA PHE A 866 37.44 -45.17 30.62
C PHE A 866 38.67 -44.46 30.05
N SER A 867 39.04 -44.82 28.81
CA SER A 867 40.17 -44.16 28.13
C SER A 867 39.88 -42.67 27.89
N LEU A 868 40.92 -41.84 27.93
CA LEU A 868 40.80 -40.38 27.78
C LEU A 868 39.99 -39.96 26.54
N ARG A 869 40.14 -40.70 25.43
CA ARG A 869 39.40 -40.44 24.19
C ARG A 869 37.88 -40.64 24.33
N TRP A 870 37.47 -41.60 25.17
CA TRP A 870 36.06 -41.87 25.43
C TRP A 870 35.49 -40.91 26.47
N ALA A 871 36.28 -40.53 27.49
CA ALA A 871 35.88 -39.51 28.45
C ALA A 871 35.55 -38.18 27.78
N ILE A 872 36.37 -37.73 26.82
CA ILE A 872 36.12 -36.50 26.07
C ILE A 872 34.83 -36.61 25.24
N ARG A 873 34.65 -37.70 24.50
CA ARG A 873 33.47 -37.89 23.63
C ARG A 873 32.16 -37.93 24.41
N TRP A 874 32.17 -38.63 25.54
CA TRP A 874 31.00 -38.78 26.39
C TRP A 874 30.62 -37.46 27.05
N THR A 875 31.61 -36.68 27.47
CA THR A 875 31.42 -35.33 28.02
C THR A 875 30.83 -34.38 26.97
N LEU A 876 31.32 -34.43 25.73
CA LEU A 876 30.79 -33.61 24.64
C LEU A 876 29.31 -33.92 24.34
N LEU A 877 28.91 -35.19 24.39
CA LEU A 877 27.50 -35.58 24.21
C LEU A 877 26.61 -35.04 25.34
N ALA A 878 27.09 -35.02 26.58
CA ALA A 878 26.38 -34.44 27.71
C ALA A 878 26.21 -32.91 27.56
N VAL A 879 27.26 -32.19 27.13
CA VAL A 879 27.18 -30.74 26.85
C VAL A 879 26.19 -30.45 25.72
N MET A 880 26.28 -31.18 24.60
CA MET A 880 25.38 -30.99 23.46
C MET A 880 23.92 -31.26 23.83
N GLY A 881 23.64 -32.31 24.60
CA GLY A 881 22.28 -32.60 25.05
C GLY A 881 21.67 -31.48 25.88
N GLY A 882 22.44 -30.88 26.79
CA GLY A 882 21.98 -29.74 27.59
C GLY A 882 21.72 -28.47 26.77
N LEU A 883 22.60 -28.16 25.81
CA LEU A 883 22.46 -26.99 24.95
C LEU A 883 21.31 -27.11 23.95
N ILE A 884 21.10 -28.30 23.37
CA ILE A 884 20.00 -28.55 22.42
C ILE A 884 18.64 -28.33 23.10
N LEU A 885 18.46 -28.89 24.29
CA LEU A 885 17.17 -28.81 24.98
C LEU A 885 16.88 -27.39 25.50
N TYR A 886 17.91 -26.65 25.89
CA TYR A 886 17.80 -25.21 26.15
C TYR A 886 17.34 -24.43 24.91
N LEU A 887 17.95 -24.69 23.75
CA LEU A 887 17.65 -23.98 22.51
C LEU A 887 16.22 -24.23 22.05
N ILE A 888 15.73 -25.48 22.14
CA ILE A 888 14.33 -25.83 21.86
C ILE A 888 13.38 -25.05 22.77
N THR A 889 13.64 -25.04 24.08
CA THR A 889 12.77 -24.39 25.07
C THR A 889 12.71 -22.88 24.86
N THR A 890 13.85 -22.24 24.59
CA THR A 890 13.93 -20.79 24.37
C THR A 890 13.30 -20.34 23.05
N VAL A 891 13.44 -21.10 21.97
CA VAL A 891 12.73 -20.83 20.69
C VAL A 891 11.22 -20.95 20.89
N GLN A 892 10.75 -21.95 21.63
CA GLN A 892 9.31 -22.13 21.88
C GLN A 892 8.72 -21.08 22.84
N ILE A 893 9.52 -20.49 23.74
CA ILE A 893 9.13 -19.29 24.49
C ILE A 893 8.99 -18.09 23.54
N GLY A 894 9.92 -17.90 22.60
CA GLY A 894 9.85 -16.82 21.60
C GLY A 894 8.67 -16.92 20.64
N LEU A 895 8.17 -18.14 20.39
CA LEU A 895 6.99 -18.43 19.56
C LEU A 895 5.66 -18.46 20.34
N ASN A 896 5.64 -18.09 21.63
CA ASN A 896 4.44 -18.05 22.50
C ASN A 896 3.67 -19.39 22.60
N ALA A 897 4.35 -20.54 22.62
CA ALA A 897 3.71 -21.84 22.78
C ALA A 897 2.95 -21.96 24.13
N ASP A 898 1.77 -22.57 24.15
CA ASP A 898 0.90 -22.56 25.34
C ASP A 898 1.52 -23.18 26.61
N TRP A 899 2.38 -24.20 26.45
CA TRP A 899 3.03 -24.88 27.57
C TRP A 899 4.19 -24.09 28.18
N THR A 900 4.70 -23.06 27.48
CA THR A 900 5.86 -22.27 27.91
C THR A 900 5.49 -20.99 28.67
N LYS A 901 4.20 -20.60 28.65
CA LYS A 901 3.66 -19.35 29.25
C LYS A 901 3.91 -19.19 30.75
N ASN A 902 4.16 -20.30 31.46
CA ASN A 902 4.39 -20.30 32.91
C ASN A 902 5.81 -20.74 33.32
N LEU A 903 6.71 -20.98 32.37
CA LEU A 903 8.06 -21.43 32.66
C LEU A 903 8.88 -20.31 33.30
N ARG A 904 9.42 -20.58 34.48
CA ARG A 904 10.37 -19.70 35.16
C ARG A 904 11.80 -20.14 34.88
N THR A 905 12.77 -19.29 35.23
CA THR A 905 14.22 -19.58 35.14
C THR A 905 14.58 -20.97 35.67
N PHE A 906 14.03 -21.36 36.82
CA PHE A 906 14.29 -22.67 37.43
C PHE A 906 13.78 -23.84 36.58
N ASP A 907 12.66 -23.68 35.89
CA ASP A 907 12.10 -24.72 35.02
C ASP A 907 12.98 -24.91 33.77
N ILE A 908 13.44 -23.80 33.19
CA ILE A 908 14.38 -23.80 32.06
C ILE A 908 15.70 -24.48 32.45
N MET A 909 16.22 -24.20 33.65
CA MET A 909 17.43 -24.87 34.18
C MET A 909 17.20 -26.37 34.37
N GLY A 910 16.05 -26.78 34.90
CA GLY A 910 15.68 -28.18 35.08
C GLY A 910 15.58 -28.94 33.75
N ILE A 911 14.97 -28.31 32.75
CA ILE A 911 14.87 -28.84 31.39
C ILE A 911 16.27 -29.01 30.80
N SER A 912 17.12 -27.98 30.80
CA SER A 912 18.49 -28.09 30.29
C SER A 912 19.32 -29.16 30.99
N PHE A 913 19.17 -29.34 32.31
CA PHE A 913 19.82 -30.41 33.05
C PHE A 913 19.36 -31.81 32.61
N SER A 914 18.06 -31.99 32.33
CA SER A 914 17.55 -33.25 31.77
C SER A 914 18.19 -33.58 30.41
N GLY A 915 18.49 -32.55 29.60
CA GLY A 915 19.23 -32.68 28.35
C GLY A 915 20.66 -33.20 28.56
N VAL A 916 21.35 -32.75 29.61
CA VAL A 916 22.67 -33.26 29.99
C VAL A 916 22.60 -34.76 30.34
N ILE A 917 21.57 -35.18 31.07
CA ILE A 917 21.35 -36.59 31.42
C ILE A 917 21.08 -37.42 30.16
N ALA A 918 20.24 -36.93 29.24
CA ALA A 918 19.97 -37.61 27.97
C ALA A 918 21.26 -37.78 27.14
N GLY A 919 22.06 -36.72 27.01
CA GLY A 919 23.36 -36.78 26.34
C GLY A 919 24.34 -37.74 27.01
N TRP A 920 24.31 -37.81 28.35
CA TRP A 920 25.08 -38.79 29.11
C TRP A 920 24.62 -40.24 28.84
N LEU A 921 23.31 -40.52 28.79
CA LEU A 921 22.79 -41.86 28.49
C LEU A 921 23.12 -42.30 27.04
N ILE A 922 23.04 -41.38 26.08
CA ILE A 922 23.42 -41.65 24.68
C ILE A 922 24.91 -42.01 24.59
N GLY A 923 25.78 -41.27 25.28
CA GLY A 923 27.21 -41.59 25.34
C GLY A 923 27.50 -42.94 25.97
N TRP A 924 26.70 -43.34 26.97
CA TRP A 924 26.80 -44.66 27.59
C TRP A 924 26.41 -45.78 26.63
N PHE A 925 25.27 -45.64 25.95
CA PHE A 925 24.77 -46.61 24.98
C PHE A 925 25.77 -46.78 23.82
N TRP A 926 26.26 -45.67 23.28
CA TRP A 926 27.25 -45.68 22.20
C TRP A 926 28.55 -46.38 22.58
N TYR A 927 29.00 -46.24 23.84
CA TYR A 927 30.16 -46.96 24.35
C TYR A 927 29.91 -48.47 24.39
N TYR A 928 28.75 -48.87 24.91
CA TYR A 928 28.41 -50.27 25.12
C TYR A 928 28.20 -51.02 23.80
N GLU A 929 27.52 -50.40 22.84
CA GLU A 929 27.31 -50.93 21.48
C GLU A 929 28.65 -51.14 20.75
N ARG A 930 29.57 -50.18 20.85
CA ARG A 930 30.90 -50.31 20.25
C ARG A 930 31.73 -51.40 20.91
N LYS A 931 31.56 -51.64 22.22
CA LYS A 931 32.24 -52.74 22.92
C LYS A 931 31.68 -54.09 22.47
N LEU A 932 30.36 -54.22 22.30
CA LEU A 932 29.72 -55.42 21.77
C LEU A 932 30.16 -55.76 20.34
N ASN A 933 30.31 -54.76 19.48
CA ASN A 933 30.82 -54.92 18.10
C ASN A 933 32.32 -55.20 17.99
N ILE A 934 33.09 -55.17 19.10
CA ILE A 934 34.49 -55.60 19.14
C ILE A 934 34.61 -57.09 19.58
N TYR A 935 33.54 -57.66 20.13
CA TYR A 935 33.47 -59.07 20.54
C TYR A 935 32.62 -59.95 19.59
N ARG A 936 31.94 -59.35 18.60
CA ARG A 936 31.49 -60.01 17.37
C ARG A 936 32.57 -59.85 16.31
#